data_AF-A0A7U4P436-F1
#
_entry.id   AF-A0A7U4P436-F1
#
_cell.length_a   1.000
_cell.length_b   1.000
_cell.length_c   1.000
_cell.angle_alpha   90.00
_cell.angle_beta   90.00
_cell.angle_gamma   90.00
#
_symmetry.space_group_name_H-M   'P 1'
#
loop_
_entity.id
_entity.type
_entity.pdbx_description
1 polymer ?
#
loop_
_entity_poly.entity_id
_entity_poly.type
_entity_poly.pdbx_seq_one_letter_code
_entity_poly.pdbx_strand_id
1 'polypeptide(L)'
;MSGQQNQSFRPINLPGLDASAAASVTTTRAQAATPRVDAAGQVSAIQSLANSFGGFFGNLQGDLQRVNAATEHARTADIHRENEALAKKAQADQAAGRAPDEAHANRESYWNAYQQSFAQNQAFEMQQELGKRLRDMPKDGSVSPDDVAKGVWKDFYGAGTGDADFDSALVGRFAPAAQTMVAQVSEQVAQTQEQNTALEIQNSANAQINSPQGLSEAGFTTLEQRVLALTRGDQTLADKMIGGFMGSVRNKTQALGLLNALEQSGWADRNPVAYDKMSHDAVQQIQTVKSIQAAQEVDGVRLAAIALKANPSSTPEDWAHLVYQANRVDANHGVGMDKFGAVYQGLLEASKQQATINYMSLAERGYNGSHNIHTVAALWGVDPAEAVKKSFDKYMVQKLQSSGQYPALAASMQGNAGLPDPLASDQAGSEFVGWVTAPGIRDISDGTMPPRIQKDLTSAIKSGDPDRASRAWRVMDRIHDIVGDHAFGQYLGKDDEASGMYWGVKALAPTNGDVSQVYKAIRDGGMDSKVLEKVGNGGSINWEPLLPGKKQADVDVAVNKAMGKAMLEDVGRKGLIWNPATSMSSDLRQQFQGIVIQQLMAQRANGKIDLDTAVENAATVFKGTRMATIGMNGTVKIIADPFKGKGRAADSPINADPNHPYSITKGYTAIYSSFPMMNKANQSEDPFKTAQDDLSNLSKALPGLVPDSAGLALKRPDRTGLSEIHDSMDSPLIIHGGQNLAIRNRTAPRPIATDAAAPDAAGGAGAVGKGPAVGDLVQVQVPSDPKAAAKLLQENLPSGVVAVYDRNNNQYTLHYGFRLQVDDAKAAEIRAEKAKAFRESEAERWAVRAHNAKPLFVR
;
A
#
# COMPACT_ATOMS: atom_id res chain seq x y z
N MET A 1 -33.52 -56.40 32.18
CA MET A 1 -33.47 -57.48 31.18
C MET A 1 -32.11 -57.41 30.49
N SER A 2 -31.33 -58.50 30.58
CA SER A 2 -30.14 -58.93 29.79
C SER A 2 -29.10 -57.87 29.39
N GLY A 3 -27.83 -57.86 29.83
CA GLY A 3 -26.82 -58.96 29.82
C GLY A 3 -26.15 -59.00 28.43
N GLN A 4 -24.83 -59.07 28.18
CA GLN A 4 -23.58 -59.46 28.86
C GLN A 4 -22.43 -58.82 28.02
N GLN A 5 -21.39 -58.21 28.60
CA GLN A 5 -20.08 -58.76 28.99
C GLN A 5 -19.09 -59.21 27.88
N ASN A 6 -17.82 -58.84 28.14
CA ASN A 6 -16.52 -59.33 27.63
C ASN A 6 -15.98 -58.60 26.36
N GLN A 7 -14.70 -58.19 26.27
CA GLN A 7 -13.48 -58.78 26.84
C GLN A 7 -12.43 -57.72 27.26
N SER A 8 -11.67 -58.10 28.28
CA SER A 8 -10.43 -57.51 28.77
C SER A 8 -9.31 -57.46 27.72
N PHE A 9 -8.57 -56.34 27.65
CA PHE A 9 -7.20 -56.33 27.15
C PHE A 9 -6.21 -56.19 28.31
N ARG A 10 -5.19 -57.05 28.28
CA ARG A 10 -4.11 -57.18 29.26
C ARG A 10 -3.27 -55.89 29.36
N PRO A 11 -2.65 -55.63 30.52
CA PRO A 11 -1.68 -54.55 30.68
C PRO A 11 -0.42 -54.87 29.88
N ILE A 12 -0.05 -54.02 28.93
CA ILE A 12 1.30 -54.01 28.38
C ILE A 12 2.06 -52.93 29.14
N ASN A 13 2.92 -53.40 30.05
CA ASN A 13 3.91 -52.61 30.75
C ASN A 13 4.75 -51.83 29.73
N LEU A 14 4.76 -50.50 29.88
CA LEU A 14 5.82 -49.67 29.31
C LEU A 14 7.15 -50.09 29.97
N PRO A 15 8.19 -50.49 29.20
CA PRO A 15 9.52 -50.60 29.76
C PRO A 15 9.99 -49.18 30.11
N GLY A 16 10.25 -48.96 31.41
CA GLY A 16 10.97 -47.78 31.88
C GLY A 16 12.37 -47.73 31.27
N LEU A 17 12.81 -46.51 30.96
CA LEU A 17 14.18 -46.21 30.59
C LEU A 17 15.11 -46.57 31.75
N ASP A 18 15.72 -47.74 31.68
CA ASP A 18 16.90 -48.06 32.50
C ASP A 18 18.14 -47.55 31.76
N ALA A 19 18.72 -46.50 32.32
CA ALA A 19 19.95 -45.88 31.90
C ALA A 19 21.14 -46.70 32.43
N SER A 20 21.39 -47.91 31.91
CA SER A 20 22.64 -48.63 32.16
C SER A 20 22.89 -49.83 31.24
N ALA A 21 23.09 -49.59 29.93
CA ALA A 21 23.78 -50.56 29.08
C ALA A 21 24.55 -49.83 27.96
N ALA A 22 25.85 -49.65 28.17
CA ALA A 22 26.77 -49.10 27.19
C ALA A 22 27.07 -50.11 26.07
N ALA A 23 27.12 -49.64 24.83
CA ALA A 23 27.92 -50.24 23.77
C ALA A 23 28.90 -49.18 23.25
N SER A 24 30.18 -49.47 23.40
CA SER A 24 31.33 -48.65 23.07
C SER A 24 31.51 -48.42 21.57
N VAL A 25 31.64 -47.16 21.13
CA VAL A 25 32.33 -46.83 19.89
C VAL A 25 33.32 -45.69 20.16
N THR A 26 34.59 -46.04 20.00
CA THR A 26 35.78 -45.20 20.17
C THR A 26 35.79 -44.04 19.18
N THR A 27 35.83 -42.81 19.67
CA THR A 27 36.03 -41.60 18.85
C THR A 27 37.52 -41.26 18.77
N THR A 28 38.09 -41.26 17.56
CA THR A 28 39.39 -40.61 17.30
C THR A 28 39.13 -39.23 16.69
N ARG A 29 39.57 -38.17 17.40
CA ARG A 29 39.51 -36.77 16.97
C ARG A 29 40.42 -36.52 15.77
N ALA A 30 39.89 -35.93 14.69
CA ALA A 30 40.72 -35.28 13.67
C ALA A 30 41.06 -33.84 14.11
N GLN A 31 42.36 -33.55 14.25
CA GLN A 31 42.91 -32.22 14.45
C GLN A 31 42.83 -31.39 13.16
N ALA A 32 42.65 -30.09 13.32
CA ALA A 32 42.63 -29.08 12.27
C ALA A 32 43.97 -29.03 11.49
N ALA A 33 43.90 -28.84 10.17
CA ALA A 33 45.04 -28.50 9.34
C ALA A 33 44.68 -27.38 8.34
N THR A 34 45.47 -26.31 8.41
CA THR A 34 45.57 -25.16 7.51
C THR A 34 46.07 -25.55 6.10
N PRO A 35 45.83 -24.74 5.05
CA PRO A 35 46.17 -25.11 3.68
C PRO A 35 47.60 -24.69 3.29
N ARG A 36 48.30 -25.51 2.49
CA ARG A 36 49.28 -25.04 1.47
C ARG A 36 49.68 -26.15 0.46
N VAL A 37 49.38 -25.84 -0.80
CA VAL A 37 49.93 -26.16 -2.13
C VAL A 37 51.33 -26.84 -2.20
N ASP A 38 51.50 -27.91 -3.01
CA ASP A 38 52.28 -27.92 -4.27
C ASP A 38 52.27 -29.28 -5.03
N ALA A 39 52.63 -29.23 -6.32
CA ALA A 39 52.29 -30.14 -7.42
C ALA A 39 53.30 -31.26 -7.79
N ALA A 40 52.84 -32.14 -8.70
CA ALA A 40 53.54 -32.76 -9.85
C ALA A 40 53.87 -34.28 -9.85
N GLY A 41 53.51 -34.96 -10.97
CA GLY A 41 54.33 -36.04 -11.56
C GLY A 41 53.66 -37.36 -11.95
N GLN A 42 53.33 -37.54 -13.24
CA GLN A 42 52.96 -38.83 -13.88
C GLN A 42 54.11 -39.86 -13.84
N VAL A 43 53.86 -41.14 -13.49
CA VAL A 43 54.68 -42.30 -13.91
C VAL A 43 53.87 -43.62 -14.00
N SER A 44 53.52 -43.97 -15.24
CA SER A 44 53.73 -45.28 -15.91
C SER A 44 52.87 -46.51 -15.53
N ALA A 45 52.11 -47.18 -16.42
CA ALA A 45 52.25 -47.56 -17.84
C ALA A 45 53.33 -48.61 -18.20
N ILE A 46 54.15 -49.09 -17.26
CA ILE A 46 55.25 -50.04 -17.57
C ILE A 46 55.16 -51.38 -16.81
N GLN A 47 54.26 -51.55 -15.84
CA GLN A 47 54.00 -52.88 -15.25
C GLN A 47 53.06 -53.77 -16.07
N SER A 48 52.48 -53.24 -17.16
CA SER A 48 51.74 -54.01 -18.18
C SER A 48 52.62 -54.99 -18.98
N LEU A 49 53.94 -54.89 -18.88
CA LEU A 49 54.88 -55.78 -19.56
C LEU A 49 55.14 -57.11 -18.82
N ALA A 50 54.73 -57.24 -17.56
CA ALA A 50 54.88 -58.48 -16.79
C ALA A 50 53.76 -59.51 -17.06
N ASN A 51 52.68 -59.10 -17.73
CA ASN A 51 51.50 -59.94 -18.01
C ASN A 51 51.57 -60.75 -19.32
N SER A 52 52.65 -60.65 -20.10
CA SER A 52 52.68 -61.20 -21.46
C SER A 52 53.14 -62.67 -21.58
N PHE A 53 53.70 -63.29 -20.55
CA PHE A 53 54.24 -64.67 -20.65
C PHE A 53 53.42 -65.77 -19.96
N GLY A 54 52.38 -65.45 -19.19
CA GLY A 54 51.49 -66.46 -18.58
C GLY A 54 50.35 -66.95 -19.50
N GLY A 55 50.15 -66.30 -20.66
CA GLY A 55 48.98 -66.45 -21.52
C GLY A 55 48.93 -67.67 -22.44
N PHE A 56 49.80 -68.67 -22.31
CA PHE A 56 49.87 -69.76 -23.31
C PHE A 56 49.13 -71.06 -22.91
N PHE A 57 49.08 -71.43 -21.63
CA PHE A 57 48.55 -72.75 -21.22
C PHE A 57 47.15 -72.75 -20.56
N GLY A 58 46.55 -71.60 -20.28
CA GLY A 58 45.19 -71.50 -19.71
C GLY A 58 44.05 -71.39 -20.73
N ASN A 59 44.36 -71.27 -22.02
CA ASN A 59 43.41 -70.78 -23.05
C ASN A 59 42.63 -71.86 -23.81
N LEU A 60 42.67 -73.14 -23.41
CA LEU A 60 41.88 -74.18 -24.10
C LEU A 60 40.80 -74.85 -23.24
N GLN A 61 40.89 -74.75 -21.91
CA GLN A 61 39.83 -75.23 -20.99
C GLN A 61 38.95 -74.10 -20.44
N GLY A 62 39.43 -72.84 -20.51
CA GLY A 62 38.67 -71.66 -20.10
C GLY A 62 37.58 -71.23 -21.08
N ASP A 63 37.66 -71.57 -22.36
CA ASP A 63 36.78 -70.98 -23.37
C ASP A 63 35.33 -71.50 -23.34
N LEU A 64 35.06 -72.68 -22.75
CA LEU A 64 33.68 -73.18 -22.58
C LEU A 64 33.02 -72.72 -21.27
N GLN A 65 33.79 -72.53 -20.18
CA GLN A 65 33.27 -71.98 -18.92
C GLN A 65 33.22 -70.45 -18.93
N ARG A 66 34.11 -69.77 -19.66
CA ARG A 66 34.05 -68.31 -19.89
C ARG A 66 32.84 -67.91 -20.71
N VAL A 67 32.35 -68.71 -21.65
CA VAL A 67 31.16 -68.33 -22.43
C VAL A 67 29.91 -68.29 -21.54
N ASN A 68 29.67 -69.29 -20.68
CA ASN A 68 28.51 -69.25 -19.78
C ASN A 68 28.68 -68.22 -18.64
N ALA A 69 29.86 -68.10 -18.03
CA ALA A 69 30.12 -67.09 -16.99
C ALA A 69 30.13 -65.66 -17.54
N ALA A 70 30.62 -65.43 -18.77
CA ALA A 70 30.53 -64.12 -19.44
C ALA A 70 29.10 -63.80 -19.87
N THR A 71 28.28 -64.80 -20.22
CA THR A 71 26.87 -64.58 -20.54
C THR A 71 26.05 -64.25 -19.28
N GLU A 72 26.32 -64.91 -18.14
CA GLU A 72 25.68 -64.56 -16.86
C GLU A 72 26.20 -63.22 -16.30
N HIS A 73 27.50 -62.92 -16.44
CA HIS A 73 28.05 -61.59 -16.09
C HIS A 73 27.52 -60.48 -17.00
N ALA A 74 27.35 -60.73 -18.31
CA ALA A 74 26.72 -59.78 -19.22
C ALA A 74 25.25 -59.56 -18.86
N ARG A 75 24.52 -60.65 -18.57
CA ARG A 75 23.11 -60.57 -18.18
C ARG A 75 22.90 -59.84 -16.86
N THR A 76 23.74 -60.09 -15.86
CA THR A 76 23.70 -59.36 -14.57
C THR A 76 24.12 -57.89 -14.73
N ALA A 77 25.14 -57.60 -15.54
CA ALA A 77 25.53 -56.24 -15.85
C ALA A 77 24.44 -55.47 -16.62
N ASP A 78 23.74 -56.12 -17.53
CA ASP A 78 22.63 -55.53 -18.28
C ASP A 78 21.42 -55.28 -17.37
N ILE A 79 21.10 -56.21 -16.46
CA ILE A 79 20.08 -55.99 -15.42
C ILE A 79 20.46 -54.83 -14.48
N HIS A 80 21.73 -54.70 -14.09
CA HIS A 80 22.21 -53.57 -13.29
C HIS A 80 22.09 -52.23 -14.04
N ARG A 81 22.50 -52.19 -15.31
CA ARG A 81 22.36 -50.98 -16.14
C ARG A 81 20.89 -50.62 -16.37
N GLU A 82 20.02 -51.61 -16.56
CA GLU A 82 18.57 -51.40 -16.70
C GLU A 82 17.99 -50.84 -15.40
N ASN A 83 18.32 -51.41 -14.24
CA ASN A 83 17.88 -50.91 -12.94
C ASN A 83 18.40 -49.50 -12.64
N GLU A 84 19.65 -49.18 -12.96
CA GLU A 84 20.21 -47.83 -12.82
C GLU A 84 19.52 -46.82 -13.75
N ALA A 85 19.24 -47.22 -15.00
CA ALA A 85 18.52 -46.37 -15.95
C ALA A 85 17.08 -46.11 -15.48
N LEU A 86 16.40 -47.13 -14.96
CA LEU A 86 15.07 -47.00 -14.36
C LEU A 86 15.07 -46.10 -13.12
N ALA A 87 16.05 -46.25 -12.22
CA ALA A 87 16.18 -45.39 -11.05
C ALA A 87 16.43 -43.92 -11.44
N LYS A 88 17.28 -43.65 -12.45
CA LYS A 88 17.51 -42.31 -12.98
C LYS A 88 16.27 -41.72 -13.66
N LYS A 89 15.52 -42.56 -14.40
CA LYS A 89 14.26 -42.16 -15.01
C LYS A 89 13.23 -41.78 -13.94
N ALA A 90 13.10 -42.57 -12.88
CA ALA A 90 12.23 -42.28 -11.74
C ALA A 90 12.55 -40.94 -11.06
N GLN A 91 13.84 -40.66 -10.82
CA GLN A 91 14.29 -39.38 -10.27
C GLN A 91 13.96 -38.21 -11.22
N ALA A 92 14.15 -38.38 -12.52
CA ALA A 92 13.86 -37.35 -13.52
C ALA A 92 12.35 -37.08 -13.67
N ASP A 93 11.52 -38.13 -13.66
CA ASP A 93 10.06 -38.00 -13.76
C ASP A 93 9.50 -37.33 -12.50
N GLN A 94 10.01 -37.67 -11.32
CA GLN A 94 9.66 -36.99 -10.07
C GLN A 94 10.12 -35.52 -10.05
N ALA A 95 11.36 -35.24 -10.47
CA ALA A 95 11.88 -33.87 -10.56
C ALA A 95 11.10 -33.01 -11.58
N ALA A 96 10.53 -33.65 -12.61
CA ALA A 96 9.64 -33.02 -13.58
C ALA A 96 8.17 -32.92 -13.12
N GLY A 97 7.85 -33.37 -11.90
CA GLY A 97 6.49 -33.32 -11.33
C GLY A 97 5.49 -34.27 -12.01
N ARG A 98 5.96 -35.31 -12.70
CA ARG A 98 5.11 -36.30 -13.36
C ARG A 98 4.70 -37.39 -12.38
N ALA A 99 3.48 -37.90 -12.53
CA ALA A 99 3.04 -39.11 -11.82
C ALA A 99 3.92 -40.31 -12.20
N PRO A 100 4.04 -41.34 -11.33
CA PRO A 100 4.81 -42.54 -11.63
C PRO A 100 4.36 -43.17 -12.96
N ASP A 101 5.32 -43.48 -13.83
CA ASP A 101 5.05 -44.15 -15.10
C ASP A 101 4.44 -45.54 -14.83
N GLU A 102 3.17 -45.73 -15.20
CA GLU A 102 2.42 -46.97 -14.98
C GLU A 102 3.14 -48.20 -15.59
N ALA A 103 3.92 -48.01 -16.67
CA ALA A 103 4.67 -49.08 -17.31
C ALA A 103 5.86 -49.59 -16.47
N HIS A 104 6.33 -48.79 -15.51
CA HIS A 104 7.49 -49.09 -14.67
C HIS A 104 7.19 -49.10 -13.17
N ALA A 105 5.97 -48.72 -12.75
CA ALA A 105 5.55 -48.71 -11.35
C ALA A 105 5.67 -50.08 -10.65
N ASN A 106 5.53 -51.19 -11.39
CA ASN A 106 5.71 -52.55 -10.86
C ASN A 106 7.18 -52.99 -10.73
N ARG A 107 8.15 -52.16 -11.16
CA ARG A 107 9.59 -52.43 -11.02
C ARG A 107 10.10 -51.77 -9.74
N GLU A 108 10.56 -52.60 -8.80
CA GLU A 108 11.02 -52.17 -7.48
C GLU A 108 12.13 -51.09 -7.53
N SER A 109 13.09 -51.21 -8.47
CA SER A 109 14.17 -50.22 -8.66
C SER A 109 13.67 -48.83 -9.08
N TYR A 110 12.62 -48.77 -9.91
CA TYR A 110 11.98 -47.53 -10.33
C TYR A 110 11.15 -46.94 -9.18
N TRP A 111 10.29 -47.76 -8.57
CA TRP A 111 9.36 -47.32 -7.53
C TRP A 111 10.09 -46.81 -6.28
N ASN A 112 11.09 -47.55 -5.80
CA ASN A 112 11.88 -47.14 -4.63
C ASN A 112 12.66 -45.84 -4.90
N ALA A 113 13.23 -45.67 -6.09
CA ALA A 113 13.95 -44.44 -6.47
C ALA A 113 12.99 -43.24 -6.57
N TYR A 114 11.78 -43.45 -7.11
CA TYR A 114 10.75 -42.43 -7.19
C TYR A 114 10.30 -42.00 -5.79
N GLN A 115 9.97 -42.95 -4.90
CA GLN A 115 9.56 -42.68 -3.52
C GLN A 115 10.66 -41.99 -2.71
N GLN A 116 11.92 -42.42 -2.86
CA GLN A 116 13.05 -41.77 -2.19
C GLN A 116 13.26 -40.32 -2.66
N SER A 117 13.11 -40.05 -3.96
CA SER A 117 13.19 -38.70 -4.52
C SER A 117 12.02 -37.82 -4.03
N PHE A 118 10.82 -38.40 -3.98
CA PHE A 118 9.64 -37.73 -3.43
C PHE A 118 9.81 -37.40 -1.94
N ALA A 119 10.28 -38.35 -1.12
CA ALA A 119 10.57 -38.16 0.30
C ALA A 119 11.66 -37.10 0.52
N GLN A 120 12.63 -37.02 -0.38
CA GLN A 120 13.68 -36.01 -0.33
C GLN A 120 13.15 -34.60 -0.60
N ASN A 121 12.30 -34.42 -1.62
CA ASN A 121 11.69 -33.12 -1.88
C ASN A 121 10.77 -32.69 -0.74
N GLN A 122 9.97 -33.62 -0.22
CA GLN A 122 9.07 -33.34 0.89
C GLN A 122 9.84 -33.03 2.18
N ALA A 123 10.93 -33.75 2.48
CA ALA A 123 11.83 -33.41 3.59
C ALA A 123 12.44 -32.01 3.43
N PHE A 124 12.80 -31.62 2.20
CA PHE A 124 13.36 -30.29 1.92
C PHE A 124 12.32 -29.17 2.10
N GLU A 125 11.08 -29.37 1.65
CA GLU A 125 9.97 -28.44 1.89
C GLU A 125 9.70 -28.29 3.40
N MET A 126 9.65 -29.39 4.14
CA MET A 126 9.50 -29.37 5.60
C MET A 126 10.67 -28.65 6.28
N GLN A 127 11.91 -28.82 5.80
CA GLN A 127 13.08 -28.10 6.31
C GLN A 127 13.00 -26.60 6.03
N GLN A 128 12.52 -26.19 4.84
CA GLN A 128 12.33 -24.77 4.52
C GLN A 128 11.27 -24.13 5.40
N GLU A 129 10.14 -24.82 5.61
CA GLU A 129 9.06 -24.33 6.46
C GLU A 129 9.49 -24.29 7.94
N LEU A 130 10.21 -25.31 8.42
CA LEU A 130 10.82 -25.29 9.75
C LEU A 130 11.78 -24.11 9.91
N GLY A 131 12.66 -23.89 8.93
CA GLY A 131 13.60 -22.77 8.94
C GLY A 131 12.90 -21.40 8.92
N LYS A 132 11.74 -21.30 8.27
CA LYS A 132 10.89 -20.10 8.28
C LYS A 132 10.26 -19.89 9.65
N ARG A 133 9.56 -20.90 10.19
CA ARG A 133 8.88 -20.79 11.50
C ARG A 133 9.86 -20.56 12.66
N LEU A 134 11.03 -21.20 12.62
CA LEU A 134 12.10 -20.95 13.60
C LEU A 134 12.74 -19.57 13.46
N ARG A 135 12.71 -18.95 12.27
CA ARG A 135 13.20 -17.58 12.08
C ARG A 135 12.20 -16.54 12.58
N ASP A 136 10.92 -16.80 12.38
CA ASP A 136 9.83 -15.89 12.72
C ASP A 136 9.41 -16.03 14.20
N MET A 137 9.98 -17.00 14.92
CA MET A 137 9.65 -17.21 16.34
C MET A 137 10.19 -16.09 17.23
N PRO A 138 9.45 -15.74 18.31
CA PRO A 138 9.95 -14.83 19.33
C PRO A 138 11.23 -15.37 19.98
N LYS A 139 12.25 -14.53 20.10
CA LYS A 139 13.54 -14.88 20.75
C LYS A 139 13.52 -14.74 22.28
N ASP A 140 12.37 -14.43 22.86
CA ASP A 140 12.17 -14.24 24.30
C ASP A 140 11.90 -15.57 25.05
N GLY A 141 11.78 -16.68 24.32
CA GLY A 141 11.50 -18.02 24.85
C GLY A 141 10.07 -18.25 25.32
N SER A 142 9.14 -17.39 24.90
CA SER A 142 7.69 -17.64 25.03
C SER A 142 7.21 -18.85 24.23
N VAL A 143 7.99 -19.29 23.22
CA VAL A 143 7.70 -20.43 22.35
C VAL A 143 8.92 -21.35 22.33
N SER A 144 8.71 -22.66 22.50
CA SER A 144 9.77 -23.67 22.42
C SER A 144 10.10 -24.01 20.95
N PRO A 145 11.37 -23.92 20.51
CA PRO A 145 11.79 -24.37 19.18
C PRO A 145 11.43 -25.83 18.88
N ASP A 146 11.43 -26.69 19.91
CA ASP A 146 11.04 -28.11 19.79
C ASP A 146 9.54 -28.27 19.48
N ASP A 147 8.69 -27.40 20.03
CA ASP A 147 7.25 -27.45 19.78
C ASP A 147 6.91 -26.94 18.38
N VAL A 148 7.69 -25.97 17.87
CA VAL A 148 7.62 -25.53 16.47
C VAL A 148 8.00 -26.66 15.53
N ALA A 149 9.07 -27.40 15.82
CA ALA A 149 9.50 -28.55 15.02
C ALA A 149 8.47 -29.69 15.01
N LYS A 150 7.89 -30.00 16.18
CA LYS A 150 6.78 -30.96 16.28
C LYS A 150 5.52 -30.48 15.56
N GLY A 151 5.25 -29.18 15.56
CA GLY A 151 4.16 -28.55 14.82
C GLY A 151 4.32 -28.73 13.31
N VAL A 152 5.50 -28.43 12.76
CA VAL A 152 5.79 -28.64 11.32
C VAL A 152 5.68 -30.11 10.94
N TRP A 153 6.19 -31.01 11.78
CA TRP A 153 6.01 -32.45 11.57
C TRP A 153 4.52 -32.82 11.50
N LYS A 154 3.73 -32.38 12.49
CA LYS A 154 2.29 -32.66 12.55
C LYS A 154 1.51 -32.08 11.37
N ASP A 155 1.84 -30.87 10.93
CA ASP A 155 1.13 -30.18 9.85
C ASP A 155 1.36 -30.86 8.49
N PHE A 156 2.58 -31.36 8.23
CA PHE A 156 2.92 -32.03 6.98
C PHE A 156 2.60 -33.53 6.96
N TYR A 157 2.56 -34.16 8.13
CA TYR A 157 2.51 -35.63 8.23
C TYR A 157 1.23 -36.17 8.88
N GLY A 158 0.58 -35.41 9.77
CA GLY A 158 -0.65 -35.83 10.44
C GLY A 158 -0.51 -37.19 11.15
N ALA A 159 -1.26 -38.21 10.68
CA ALA A 159 -1.27 -39.58 11.20
C ALA A 159 -0.37 -40.57 10.42
N GLY A 160 0.37 -40.10 9.41
CA GLY A 160 1.21 -40.91 8.51
C GLY A 160 0.60 -41.12 7.13
N THR A 161 1.44 -41.47 6.16
CA THR A 161 1.02 -41.65 4.76
C THR A 161 0.49 -43.05 4.47
N GLY A 162 0.72 -44.00 5.39
CA GLY A 162 0.32 -45.41 5.27
C GLY A 162 1.38 -46.29 4.59
N ASP A 163 2.49 -45.70 4.16
CA ASP A 163 3.63 -46.39 3.55
C ASP A 163 4.86 -46.29 4.48
N ALA A 164 5.20 -47.41 5.13
CA ALA A 164 6.24 -47.47 6.15
C ALA A 164 7.65 -47.14 5.62
N ASP A 165 7.93 -47.44 4.35
CA ASP A 165 9.26 -47.24 3.76
C ASP A 165 9.45 -45.76 3.36
N PHE A 166 8.41 -45.15 2.79
CA PHE A 166 8.37 -43.71 2.55
C PHE A 166 8.47 -42.91 3.86
N ASP A 167 7.67 -43.29 4.85
CA ASP A 167 7.60 -42.64 6.15
C ASP A 167 8.96 -42.73 6.88
N SER A 168 9.62 -43.89 6.85
CA SER A 168 10.97 -44.07 7.41
C SER A 168 12.04 -43.23 6.69
N ALA A 169 11.99 -43.19 5.36
CA ALA A 169 12.92 -42.39 4.56
C ALA A 169 12.75 -40.88 4.80
N LEU A 170 11.50 -40.42 4.99
CA LEU A 170 11.17 -39.03 5.33
C LEU A 170 11.68 -38.67 6.73
N VAL A 171 11.38 -39.47 7.75
CA VAL A 171 11.86 -39.27 9.14
C VAL A 171 13.39 -39.22 9.17
N GLY A 172 14.05 -40.19 8.54
CA GLY A 172 15.51 -40.31 8.53
C GLY A 172 16.21 -39.10 7.88
N ARG A 173 15.54 -38.36 7.00
CA ARG A 173 16.08 -37.17 6.32
C ARG A 173 15.69 -35.86 7.02
N PHE A 174 14.48 -35.77 7.55
CA PHE A 174 14.01 -34.55 8.23
C PHE A 174 14.58 -34.43 9.65
N ALA A 175 14.56 -35.50 10.45
CA ALA A 175 14.88 -35.43 11.88
C ALA A 175 16.29 -34.89 12.19
N PRO A 176 17.38 -35.31 11.51
CA PRO A 176 18.72 -34.79 11.78
C PRO A 176 18.86 -33.30 11.43
N ALA A 177 18.24 -32.86 10.34
CA ALA A 177 18.25 -31.46 9.93
C ALA A 177 17.44 -30.58 10.89
N ALA A 178 16.27 -31.06 11.31
CA ALA A 178 15.43 -30.38 12.30
C ALA A 178 16.14 -30.23 13.65
N GLN A 179 16.80 -31.29 14.15
CA GLN A 179 17.59 -31.24 15.39
C GLN A 179 18.69 -30.18 15.33
N THR A 180 19.39 -30.07 14.20
CA THR A 180 20.47 -29.09 14.02
C THR A 180 19.92 -27.66 14.03
N MET A 181 18.83 -27.40 13.31
CA MET A 181 18.20 -26.07 13.26
C MET A 181 17.60 -25.66 14.61
N VAL A 182 16.93 -26.60 15.29
CA VAL A 182 16.37 -26.37 16.63
C VAL A 182 17.48 -26.07 17.63
N ALA A 183 18.57 -26.85 17.65
CA ALA A 183 19.69 -26.61 18.57
C ALA A 183 20.30 -25.21 18.38
N GLN A 184 20.51 -24.79 17.12
CA GLN A 184 21.06 -23.47 16.82
C GLN A 184 20.15 -22.33 17.30
N VAL A 185 18.83 -22.48 17.15
CA VAL A 185 17.87 -21.44 17.56
C VAL A 185 17.64 -21.45 19.07
N SER A 186 17.58 -22.62 19.70
CA SER A 186 17.55 -22.76 21.16
C SER A 186 18.74 -22.07 21.82
N GLU A 187 19.94 -22.17 21.24
CA GLU A 187 21.12 -21.45 21.72
C GLU A 187 20.98 -19.92 21.57
N GLN A 188 20.41 -19.43 20.47
CA GLN A 188 20.14 -18.00 20.30
C GLN A 188 19.09 -17.47 21.27
N VAL A 189 18.02 -18.24 21.52
CA VAL A 189 16.99 -17.90 22.52
C VAL A 189 17.62 -17.83 23.91
N ALA A 190 18.43 -18.82 24.27
CA ALA A 190 19.15 -18.84 25.56
C ALA A 190 20.08 -17.62 25.70
N GLN A 191 20.88 -17.30 24.67
CA GLN A 191 21.75 -16.12 24.67
C GLN A 191 20.95 -14.81 24.76
N THR A 192 19.79 -14.72 24.10
CA THR A 192 18.93 -13.54 24.13
C THR A 192 18.26 -13.37 25.49
N GLN A 193 17.81 -14.46 26.11
CA GLN A 193 17.30 -14.44 27.49
C GLN A 193 18.38 -14.04 28.48
N GLU A 194 19.59 -14.61 28.38
CA GLU A 194 20.74 -14.22 29.21
C GLU A 194 21.07 -12.73 29.03
N GLN A 195 21.06 -12.20 27.80
CA GLN A 195 21.28 -10.77 27.52
C GLN A 195 20.16 -9.89 28.09
N ASN A 196 18.90 -10.28 27.92
CA ASN A 196 17.75 -9.52 28.44
C ASN A 196 17.74 -9.50 29.97
N THR A 197 18.01 -10.63 30.61
CA THR A 197 18.15 -10.71 32.06
C THR A 197 19.36 -9.90 32.54
N ALA A 198 20.49 -9.94 31.84
CA ALA A 198 21.64 -9.09 32.16
C ALA A 198 21.32 -7.59 32.03
N LEU A 199 20.60 -7.18 30.98
CA LEU A 199 20.13 -5.81 30.78
C LEU A 199 19.11 -5.38 31.82
N GLU A 200 18.19 -6.26 32.23
CA GLU A 200 17.21 -6.00 33.28
C GLU A 200 17.90 -5.83 34.64
N ILE A 201 18.85 -6.71 34.97
CA ILE A 201 19.69 -6.60 36.17
C ILE A 201 20.47 -5.30 36.13
N GLN A 202 21.08 -4.97 34.99
CA GLN A 202 21.84 -3.72 34.81
C GLN A 202 20.94 -2.48 34.95
N ASN A 203 19.76 -2.47 34.35
CA ASN A 203 18.82 -1.35 34.44
C ASN A 203 18.23 -1.22 35.85
N SER A 204 17.91 -2.33 36.51
CA SER A 204 17.46 -2.36 37.91
C SER A 204 18.56 -1.88 38.85
N ALA A 205 19.78 -2.36 38.69
CA ALA A 205 20.95 -1.92 39.46
C ALA A 205 21.19 -0.42 39.24
N ASN A 206 21.20 0.05 37.99
CA ASN A 206 21.36 1.46 37.65
C ASN A 206 20.21 2.30 38.22
N ALA A 207 18.96 1.84 38.19
CA ALA A 207 17.82 2.57 38.75
C ALA A 207 17.93 2.70 40.28
N GLN A 208 18.36 1.65 40.97
CA GLN A 208 18.55 1.66 42.42
C GLN A 208 19.78 2.48 42.84
N ILE A 209 20.90 2.34 42.12
CA ILE A 209 22.14 3.12 42.32
C ILE A 209 21.89 4.61 42.07
N ASN A 210 21.16 4.96 41.00
CA ASN A 210 20.82 6.34 40.66
C ASN A 210 19.61 6.87 41.46
N SER A 211 19.00 6.06 42.34
CA SER A 211 17.90 6.53 43.18
C SER A 211 18.38 7.61 44.17
N PRO A 212 17.52 8.55 44.61
CA PRO A 212 17.91 9.62 45.52
C PRO A 212 18.48 9.14 46.86
N GLN A 213 18.17 7.90 47.26
CA GLN A 213 18.58 7.29 48.53
C GLN A 213 19.84 6.42 48.39
N GLY A 214 20.32 6.18 47.16
CA GLY A 214 21.38 5.21 46.88
C GLY A 214 20.89 3.76 46.99
N LEU A 215 21.79 2.82 46.72
CA LEU A 215 21.50 1.40 46.84
C LEU A 215 21.36 1.03 48.34
N SER A 216 20.18 0.55 48.76
CA SER A 216 19.98 0.04 50.12
C SER A 216 20.61 -1.35 50.29
N GLU A 217 20.88 -1.75 51.53
CA GLU A 217 21.42 -3.08 51.87
C GLU A 217 20.56 -4.21 51.27
N ALA A 218 19.23 -4.14 51.44
CA ALA A 218 18.29 -5.10 50.86
C ALA A 218 18.28 -5.09 49.31
N GLY A 219 18.48 -3.92 48.70
CA GLY A 219 18.65 -3.78 47.26
C GLY A 219 19.94 -4.45 46.76
N PHE A 220 21.03 -4.30 47.49
CA PHE A 220 22.31 -4.94 47.19
C PHE A 220 22.23 -6.47 47.32
N THR A 221 21.65 -7.01 48.39
CA THR A 221 21.48 -8.47 48.53
C THR A 221 20.65 -9.06 47.39
N THR A 222 19.61 -8.35 46.96
CA THR A 222 18.78 -8.76 45.81
C THR A 222 19.59 -8.74 44.51
N LEU A 223 20.45 -7.73 44.32
CA LEU A 223 21.35 -7.63 43.17
C LEU A 223 22.37 -8.77 43.18
N GLU A 224 23.01 -9.03 44.31
CA GLU A 224 24.00 -10.10 44.48
C GLU A 224 23.39 -11.46 44.15
N GLN A 225 22.18 -11.76 44.66
CA GLN A 225 21.46 -13.01 44.34
C GLN A 225 21.14 -13.15 42.85
N ARG A 226 20.71 -12.06 42.18
CA ARG A 226 20.41 -12.08 40.74
C ARG A 226 21.66 -12.24 39.88
N VAL A 227 22.76 -11.59 40.25
CA VAL A 227 24.04 -11.71 39.56
C VAL A 227 24.62 -13.11 39.77
N LEU A 228 24.57 -13.65 40.98
CA LEU A 228 25.00 -15.03 41.25
C LEU A 228 24.19 -16.06 40.47
N ALA A 229 22.88 -15.85 40.31
CA ALA A 229 22.06 -16.71 39.46
C ALA A 229 22.49 -16.64 37.98
N LEU A 230 22.79 -15.43 37.47
CA LEU A 230 23.26 -15.22 36.10
C LEU A 230 24.65 -15.83 35.85
N THR A 231 25.57 -15.74 36.82
CA THR A 231 26.90 -16.35 36.74
C THR A 231 26.93 -17.82 37.10
N ARG A 232 25.75 -18.45 37.27
CA ARG A 232 25.58 -19.88 37.62
C ARG A 232 26.34 -20.26 38.90
N GLY A 233 26.42 -19.32 39.85
CA GLY A 233 27.09 -19.50 41.15
C GLY A 233 28.60 -19.24 41.14
N ASP A 234 29.19 -18.77 40.03
CA ASP A 234 30.58 -18.30 40.03
C ASP A 234 30.68 -16.96 40.77
N GLN A 235 31.14 -17.04 42.02
CA GLN A 235 31.30 -15.90 42.92
C GLN A 235 32.33 -14.88 42.40
N THR A 236 33.39 -15.31 41.71
CA THR A 236 34.45 -14.41 41.23
C THR A 236 33.97 -13.62 40.02
N LEU A 237 33.21 -14.27 39.12
CA LEU A 237 32.56 -13.60 38.00
C LEU A 237 31.45 -12.67 38.49
N ALA A 238 30.67 -13.08 39.49
CA ALA A 238 29.63 -12.27 40.10
C ALA A 238 30.20 -11.00 40.73
N ASP A 239 31.25 -11.12 41.54
CA ASP A 239 31.90 -9.98 42.19
C ASP A 239 32.51 -9.00 41.17
N LYS A 240 33.05 -9.49 40.03
CA LYS A 240 33.51 -8.64 38.91
C LYS A 240 32.35 -7.89 38.24
N MET A 241 31.22 -8.56 38.01
CA MET A 241 30.03 -7.94 37.42
C MET A 241 29.42 -6.88 38.36
N ILE A 242 29.33 -7.19 39.66
CA ILE A 242 28.90 -6.27 40.71
C ILE A 242 29.83 -5.05 40.75
N GLY A 243 31.15 -5.26 40.76
CA GLY A 243 32.13 -4.16 40.70
C GLY A 243 31.99 -3.28 39.45
N GLY A 244 31.63 -3.88 38.30
CA GLY A 244 31.31 -3.16 37.06
C GLY A 244 30.06 -2.28 37.17
N PHE A 245 28.99 -2.76 37.81
CA PHE A 245 27.79 -1.96 38.06
C PHE A 245 28.06 -0.78 39.00
N MET A 246 28.93 -0.99 40.00
CA MET A 246 29.21 -0.03 41.06
C MET A 246 30.20 1.07 40.69
N GLY A 247 31.02 0.87 39.65
CA GLY A 247 31.88 1.92 39.09
C GLY A 247 31.12 3.08 38.42
N SER A 248 29.78 3.04 38.37
CA SER A 248 28.93 4.02 37.69
C SER A 248 28.35 5.13 38.58
N VAL A 249 28.62 5.11 39.89
CA VAL A 249 27.99 6.01 40.89
C VAL A 249 28.41 7.47 40.66
N ARG A 250 27.42 8.36 40.57
CA ARG A 250 27.60 9.75 40.12
C ARG A 250 27.42 10.83 41.19
N ASN A 251 27.06 10.49 42.43
CA ASN A 251 26.74 11.48 43.48
C ASN A 251 27.22 11.10 44.90
N LYS A 252 27.46 12.13 45.73
CA LYS A 252 28.02 12.16 47.08
C LYS A 252 27.26 11.34 48.12
N THR A 253 25.93 11.46 48.18
CA THR A 253 25.08 10.74 49.16
C THR A 253 24.93 9.26 48.80
N GLN A 254 24.95 8.97 47.50
CA GLN A 254 24.88 7.62 46.94
C GLN A 254 26.19 6.87 47.16
N ALA A 255 27.34 7.54 47.04
CA ALA A 255 28.65 6.94 47.28
C ALA A 255 28.83 6.46 48.73
N LEU A 256 28.39 7.25 49.73
CA LEU A 256 28.46 6.84 51.15
C LEU A 256 27.49 5.69 51.48
N GLY A 257 26.26 5.73 50.97
CA GLY A 257 25.29 4.63 51.15
C GLY A 257 25.77 3.32 50.50
N LEU A 258 26.37 3.42 49.32
CA LEU A 258 26.95 2.29 48.60
C LEU A 258 28.15 1.68 49.32
N LEU A 259 29.08 2.52 49.81
CA LEU A 259 30.26 2.04 50.55
C LEU A 259 29.83 1.27 51.81
N ASN A 260 28.85 1.79 52.56
CA ASN A 260 28.29 1.09 53.72
C ASN A 260 27.61 -0.25 53.33
N ALA A 261 26.84 -0.29 52.23
CA ALA A 261 26.21 -1.53 51.77
C ALA A 261 27.24 -2.58 51.29
N LEU A 262 28.35 -2.13 50.70
CA LEU A 262 29.48 -2.97 50.27
C LEU A 262 30.26 -3.57 51.45
N GLU A 263 30.43 -2.79 52.50
CA GLU A 263 31.09 -3.21 53.73
C GLU A 263 30.20 -4.22 54.49
N GLN A 264 28.92 -3.94 54.64
CA GLN A 264 27.97 -4.81 55.37
C GLN A 264 27.68 -6.14 54.66
N SER A 265 27.72 -6.17 53.33
CA SER A 265 27.54 -7.39 52.54
C SER A 265 28.79 -8.29 52.47
N GLY A 266 29.92 -7.85 53.02
CA GLY A 266 31.20 -8.57 52.93
C GLY A 266 31.81 -8.60 51.53
N TRP A 267 31.28 -7.83 50.56
CA TRP A 267 31.90 -7.68 49.25
C TRP A 267 33.21 -6.89 49.34
N ALA A 268 33.26 -5.89 50.22
CA ALA A 268 34.46 -5.09 50.48
C ALA A 268 35.63 -5.96 50.99
N ASP A 269 35.36 -6.91 51.89
CA ASP A 269 36.35 -7.86 52.41
C ASP A 269 36.89 -8.80 51.31
N ARG A 270 36.03 -9.18 50.36
CA ARG A 270 36.41 -10.04 49.22
C ARG A 270 37.15 -9.26 48.12
N ASN A 271 36.91 -7.95 48.00
CA ASN A 271 37.43 -7.11 46.92
C ASN A 271 38.09 -5.80 47.44
N PRO A 272 39.11 -5.89 48.31
CA PRO A 272 39.64 -4.73 49.06
C PRO A 272 40.24 -3.64 48.15
N VAL A 273 40.96 -4.03 47.09
CA VAL A 273 41.60 -3.08 46.16
C VAL A 273 40.56 -2.27 45.36
N ALA A 274 39.45 -2.90 45.00
CA ALA A 274 38.36 -2.24 44.28
C ALA A 274 37.59 -1.29 45.21
N TYR A 275 37.35 -1.73 46.45
CA TYR A 275 36.71 -0.93 47.49
C TYR A 275 37.54 0.33 47.84
N ASP A 276 38.85 0.18 48.03
CA ASP A 276 39.76 1.31 48.30
C ASP A 276 39.79 2.34 47.17
N LYS A 277 39.75 1.87 45.92
CA LYS A 277 39.66 2.79 44.77
C LYS A 277 38.33 3.55 44.77
N MET A 278 37.21 2.84 44.99
CA MET A 278 35.87 3.45 45.04
C MET A 278 35.73 4.43 46.21
N SER A 279 36.32 4.13 47.36
CA SER A 279 36.33 5.03 48.52
C SER A 279 37.13 6.30 48.26
N HIS A 280 38.28 6.19 47.58
CA HIS A 280 39.09 7.35 47.18
C HIS A 280 38.37 8.25 46.17
N ASP A 281 37.72 7.66 45.16
CA ASP A 281 36.93 8.38 44.16
C ASP A 281 35.72 9.08 44.81
N ALA A 282 35.07 8.42 45.78
CA ALA A 282 33.97 9.00 46.56
C ALA A 282 34.43 10.21 47.42
N VAL A 283 35.59 10.10 48.07
CA VAL A 283 36.17 11.19 48.88
C VAL A 283 36.53 12.41 48.02
N GLN A 284 37.09 12.20 46.83
CA GLN A 284 37.36 13.30 45.88
C GLN A 284 36.07 13.99 45.42
N GLN A 285 34.98 13.24 45.18
CA GLN A 285 33.68 13.82 44.85
C GLN A 285 33.06 14.59 46.03
N ILE A 286 33.18 14.07 47.26
CA ILE A 286 32.68 14.70 48.50
C ILE A 286 33.26 16.11 48.70
N GLN A 287 34.51 16.35 48.30
CA GLN A 287 35.20 17.63 48.48
C GLN A 287 34.74 18.76 47.54
N THR A 288 33.86 18.48 46.55
CA THR A 288 33.44 19.47 45.54
C THR A 288 32.18 20.30 45.86
N VAL A 289 31.43 19.99 46.94
CA VAL A 289 30.21 20.74 47.32
C VAL A 289 30.19 21.02 48.84
N LYS A 290 30.03 22.30 49.21
CA LYS A 290 30.14 22.82 50.59
C LYS A 290 29.09 22.27 51.58
N SER A 291 27.93 21.74 51.14
CA SER A 291 26.91 21.12 52.02
C SER A 291 26.02 20.10 51.28
N ILE A 292 25.37 19.19 52.02
CA ILE A 292 24.42 18.18 51.47
C ILE A 292 23.18 18.86 50.86
N GLN A 293 22.70 19.93 51.49
CA GLN A 293 21.56 20.71 51.00
C GLN A 293 21.85 21.35 49.64
N ALA A 294 23.05 21.91 49.48
CA ALA A 294 23.49 22.47 48.20
C ALA A 294 23.53 21.42 47.08
N ALA A 295 23.94 20.18 47.40
CA ALA A 295 23.95 19.08 46.43
C ALA A 295 22.52 18.68 46.00
N GLN A 296 21.59 18.56 46.96
CA GLN A 296 20.18 18.25 46.66
C GLN A 296 19.52 19.33 45.78
N GLU A 297 19.80 20.60 46.04
CA GLU A 297 19.27 21.69 45.23
C GLU A 297 19.90 21.75 43.82
N VAL A 298 21.21 21.49 43.70
CA VAL A 298 21.88 21.36 42.39
C VAL A 298 21.28 20.21 41.59
N ASP A 299 21.09 19.04 42.21
CA ASP A 299 20.52 17.87 41.53
C ASP A 299 19.04 18.07 41.17
N GLY A 300 18.27 18.75 42.01
CA GLY A 300 16.89 19.13 41.71
C GLY A 300 16.80 19.95 40.41
N VAL A 301 17.67 20.95 40.25
CA VAL A 301 17.76 21.75 39.03
C VAL A 301 18.23 20.90 37.83
N ARG A 302 19.21 20.00 38.01
CA ARG A 302 19.68 19.12 36.92
C ARG A 302 18.61 18.12 36.47
N LEU A 303 17.86 17.52 37.39
CA LEU A 303 16.76 16.61 37.07
C LEU A 303 15.63 17.33 36.34
N ALA A 304 15.29 18.55 36.77
CA ALA A 304 14.32 19.37 36.07
C ALA A 304 14.78 19.74 34.65
N ALA A 305 16.08 19.96 34.44
CA ALA A 305 16.65 20.19 33.10
C ALA A 305 16.51 18.95 32.20
N ILE A 306 16.73 17.75 32.75
CA ILE A 306 16.53 16.49 32.01
C ILE A 306 15.05 16.31 31.64
N ALA A 307 14.13 16.59 32.58
CA ALA A 307 12.70 16.53 32.33
C ALA A 307 12.26 17.53 31.24
N LEU A 308 12.75 18.77 31.28
CA LEU A 308 12.50 19.76 30.23
C LEU A 308 13.06 19.33 28.88
N LYS A 309 14.26 18.75 28.84
CA LYS A 309 14.85 18.24 27.59
C LYS A 309 14.05 17.08 26.98
N ALA A 310 13.43 16.25 27.82
CA ALA A 310 12.56 15.16 27.37
C ALA A 310 11.16 15.62 26.97
N ASN A 311 10.74 16.84 27.35
CA ASN A 311 9.42 17.39 27.03
C ASN A 311 9.43 18.07 25.64
N PRO A 312 8.69 17.56 24.65
CA PRO A 312 8.61 18.16 23.32
C PRO A 312 8.04 19.59 23.33
N SER A 313 7.24 19.92 24.35
CA SER A 313 6.53 21.19 24.51
C SER A 313 7.24 22.20 25.41
N SER A 314 8.47 21.93 25.87
CA SER A 314 9.21 22.87 26.72
C SER A 314 9.44 24.21 26.00
N THR A 315 9.14 25.34 26.65
CA THR A 315 9.36 26.68 26.08
C THR A 315 10.65 27.32 26.60
N PRO A 316 11.18 28.36 25.93
CA PRO A 316 12.31 29.13 26.47
C PRO A 316 12.05 29.68 27.87
N GLU A 317 10.80 30.03 28.20
CA GLU A 317 10.41 30.50 29.53
C GLU A 317 10.60 29.42 30.60
N ASP A 318 10.25 28.15 30.32
CA ASP A 318 10.48 27.04 31.24
C ASP A 318 11.98 26.90 31.57
N TRP A 319 12.84 27.02 30.55
CA TRP A 319 14.29 27.01 30.71
C TRP A 319 14.81 28.25 31.44
N ALA A 320 14.25 29.43 31.20
CA ALA A 320 14.61 30.66 31.90
C ALA A 320 14.25 30.61 33.39
N HIS A 321 13.11 30.01 33.75
CA HIS A 321 12.76 29.72 35.14
C HIS A 321 13.78 28.79 35.80
N LEU A 322 14.29 27.80 35.05
CA LEU A 322 15.32 26.90 35.53
C LEU A 322 16.68 27.59 35.73
N VAL A 323 17.04 28.53 34.84
CA VAL A 323 18.23 29.40 35.01
C VAL A 323 18.09 30.28 36.24
N TYR A 324 16.90 30.84 36.49
CA TYR A 324 16.65 31.61 37.71
C TYR A 324 16.82 30.75 38.97
N GLN A 325 16.33 29.50 38.96
CA GLN A 325 16.54 28.56 40.05
C GLN A 325 18.02 28.22 40.23
N ALA A 326 18.75 27.95 39.15
CA ALA A 326 20.21 27.73 39.18
C ALA A 326 20.95 28.93 39.82
N ASN A 327 20.61 30.15 39.42
CA ASN A 327 21.19 31.36 39.98
C ASN A 327 20.90 31.52 41.48
N ARG A 328 19.69 31.14 41.92
CA ARG A 328 19.31 31.17 43.34
C ARG A 328 20.11 30.15 44.14
N VAL A 329 20.28 28.93 43.62
CA VAL A 329 21.06 27.87 44.27
C VAL A 329 22.53 28.30 44.40
N ASP A 330 23.10 28.91 43.37
CA ASP A 330 24.45 29.47 43.43
C ASP A 330 24.54 30.64 44.43
N ALA A 331 23.60 31.58 44.42
CA ALA A 331 23.58 32.69 45.37
C ALA A 331 23.47 32.22 46.84
N ASN A 332 22.71 31.16 47.10
CA ASN A 332 22.51 30.62 48.44
C ASN A 332 23.68 29.77 48.94
N HIS A 333 24.38 29.07 48.05
CA HIS A 333 25.34 28.03 48.43
C HIS A 333 26.76 28.20 47.87
N GLY A 334 26.97 29.10 46.91
CA GLY A 334 28.25 29.36 46.25
C GLY A 334 28.84 28.14 45.57
N VAL A 335 28.00 27.37 44.86
CA VAL A 335 28.37 26.10 44.20
C VAL A 335 29.03 26.29 42.84
N GLY A 336 28.94 27.50 42.26
CA GLY A 336 29.44 27.84 40.93
C GLY A 336 28.42 27.52 39.83
N MET A 337 28.35 28.41 38.83
CA MET A 337 27.47 28.25 37.66
C MET A 337 27.92 27.16 36.69
N ASP A 338 29.17 26.69 36.79
CA ASP A 338 29.72 25.61 35.96
C ASP A 338 28.90 24.32 36.08
N LYS A 339 28.30 24.07 37.25
CA LYS A 339 27.44 22.91 37.50
C LYS A 339 26.10 22.95 36.75
N PHE A 340 25.69 24.12 36.26
CA PHE A 340 24.41 24.34 35.57
C PHE A 340 24.57 24.55 34.05
N GLY A 341 25.73 24.24 33.47
CA GLY A 341 25.99 24.45 32.03
C GLY A 341 24.94 23.84 31.09
N ALA A 342 24.37 22.69 31.44
CA ALA A 342 23.30 22.04 30.67
C ALA A 342 21.99 22.86 30.64
N VAL A 343 21.72 23.67 31.66
CA VAL A 343 20.53 24.54 31.74
C VAL A 343 20.65 25.69 30.75
N TYR A 344 21.81 26.33 30.68
CA TYR A 344 22.08 27.41 29.72
C TYR A 344 22.14 26.90 28.28
N GLN A 345 22.73 25.72 28.06
CA GLN A 345 22.69 25.06 26.75
C GLN A 345 21.25 24.75 26.33
N GLY A 346 20.43 24.21 27.23
CA GLY A 346 19.02 23.96 26.98
C GLY A 346 18.23 25.23 26.66
N LEU A 347 18.47 26.34 27.38
CA LEU A 347 17.89 27.64 27.07
C LEU A 347 18.31 28.15 25.68
N LEU A 348 19.58 28.02 25.32
CA LEU A 348 20.09 28.43 24.01
C LEU A 348 19.44 27.61 22.89
N GLU A 349 19.37 26.28 23.04
CA GLU A 349 18.73 25.37 22.10
C GLU A 349 17.22 25.67 21.95
N ALA A 350 16.52 25.87 23.07
CA ALA A 350 15.10 26.23 23.09
C ALA A 350 14.86 27.59 22.42
N SER A 351 15.73 28.57 22.66
CA SER A 351 15.64 29.91 22.06
C SER A 351 15.88 29.86 20.54
N LYS A 352 16.89 29.11 20.09
CA LYS A 352 17.14 28.88 18.65
C LYS A 352 15.96 28.19 17.99
N GLN A 353 15.35 27.23 18.68
CA GLN A 353 14.19 26.52 18.17
C GLN A 353 12.94 27.42 18.08
N GLN A 354 12.68 28.22 19.12
CA GLN A 354 11.58 29.19 19.09
C GLN A 354 11.78 30.25 18.00
N ALA A 355 13.02 30.71 17.79
CA ALA A 355 13.35 31.60 16.68
C ALA A 355 13.02 30.96 15.33
N THR A 356 13.43 29.71 15.09
CA THR A 356 13.08 28.97 13.86
C THR A 356 11.58 28.86 13.65
N ILE A 357 10.84 28.50 14.70
CA ILE A 357 9.37 28.40 14.65
C ILE A 357 8.73 29.76 14.30
N ASN A 358 9.23 30.86 14.87
CA ASN A 358 8.76 32.21 14.54
C ASN A 358 9.06 32.58 13.09
N TYR A 359 10.25 32.24 12.56
CA TYR A 359 10.59 32.46 11.15
C TYR A 359 9.73 31.61 10.21
N MET A 360 9.44 30.35 10.55
CA MET A 360 8.51 29.51 9.79
C MET A 360 7.09 30.12 9.76
N SER A 361 6.60 30.63 10.90
CA SER A 361 5.30 31.31 10.99
C SER A 361 5.24 32.61 10.17
N LEU A 362 6.32 33.41 10.18
CA LEU A 362 6.42 34.63 9.37
C LEU A 362 6.49 34.32 7.86
N ALA A 363 7.24 33.28 7.49
CA ALA A 363 7.36 32.82 6.11
C ALA A 363 6.01 32.26 5.59
N GLU A 364 5.28 31.50 6.40
CA GLU A 364 3.94 31.02 6.06
C GLU A 364 2.97 32.18 5.78
N ARG A 365 3.03 33.25 6.57
CA ARG A 365 2.16 34.45 6.42
C ARG A 365 2.56 35.34 5.24
N GLY A 366 3.57 34.97 4.46
CA GLY A 366 4.03 35.72 3.30
C GLY A 366 4.76 37.03 3.62
N TYR A 367 5.17 37.25 4.88
CA TYR A 367 5.91 38.45 5.26
C TYR A 367 7.37 38.32 4.79
N ASN A 368 7.76 39.05 3.74
CA ASN A 368 9.12 39.15 3.15
C ASN A 368 9.64 37.98 2.27
N GLY A 369 8.80 37.06 1.78
CA GLY A 369 9.22 36.01 0.84
C GLY A 369 10.23 34.99 1.41
N SER A 370 10.70 34.05 0.59
CA SER A 370 11.55 32.90 0.98
C SER A 370 12.90 33.24 1.63
N HIS A 371 13.28 34.52 1.68
CA HIS A 371 14.51 35.01 2.34
C HIS A 371 14.58 34.69 3.84
N ASN A 372 13.44 34.58 4.54
CA ASN A 372 13.42 34.31 5.98
C ASN A 372 13.90 32.89 6.34
N ILE A 373 13.73 31.91 5.45
CA ILE A 373 14.15 30.52 5.68
C ILE A 373 15.68 30.41 5.60
N HIS A 374 16.33 31.20 4.74
CA HIS A 374 17.80 31.25 4.70
C HIS A 374 18.41 31.87 5.98
N THR A 375 17.69 32.74 6.68
CA THR A 375 18.10 33.26 8.00
C THR A 375 18.09 32.16 9.08
N VAL A 376 17.22 31.16 8.96
CA VAL A 376 17.20 29.99 9.84
C VAL A 376 18.50 29.18 9.74
N ALA A 377 19.06 29.07 8.53
CA ALA A 377 20.34 28.39 8.31
C ALA A 377 21.51 29.07 9.02
N ALA A 378 21.53 30.41 9.03
CA ALA A 378 22.54 31.19 9.75
C ALA A 378 22.45 31.01 11.28
N LEU A 379 21.24 30.80 11.84
CA LEU A 379 21.01 30.61 13.28
C LEU A 379 21.49 29.24 13.79
N TRP A 380 21.33 28.20 12.97
CA TRP A 380 21.67 26.82 13.33
C TRP A 380 23.01 26.34 12.78
N GLY A 381 23.59 27.04 11.80
CA GLY A 381 24.81 26.61 11.11
C GLY A 381 24.62 25.33 10.29
N VAL A 382 23.39 25.03 9.87
CA VAL A 382 23.01 23.87 9.06
C VAL A 382 22.21 24.32 7.85
N ASP A 383 22.04 23.44 6.87
CA ASP A 383 21.22 23.69 5.70
C ASP A 383 19.79 24.11 6.11
N PRO A 384 19.17 25.14 5.48
CA PRO A 384 17.83 25.59 5.80
C PRO A 384 16.79 24.45 5.81
N ALA A 385 16.88 23.51 4.87
CA ALA A 385 15.96 22.37 4.77
C ALA A 385 16.12 21.42 5.96
N GLU A 386 17.34 21.25 6.49
CA GLU A 386 17.59 20.41 7.66
C GLU A 386 17.05 21.04 8.95
N ALA A 387 17.21 22.36 9.11
CA ALA A 387 16.69 23.10 10.25
C ALA A 387 15.15 23.11 10.29
N VAL A 388 14.52 23.28 9.12
CA VAL A 388 13.06 23.19 8.96
C VAL A 388 12.57 21.79 9.31
N LYS A 389 13.20 20.73 8.78
CA LYS A 389 12.81 19.33 9.07
C LYS A 389 12.87 19.01 10.57
N LYS A 390 13.90 19.47 11.29
CA LYS A 390 14.04 19.26 12.74
C LYS A 390 13.00 20.02 13.57
N SER A 391 12.52 21.15 13.08
CA SER A 391 11.59 22.03 13.82
C SER A 391 10.12 21.82 13.45
N PHE A 392 9.85 21.03 12.41
CA PHE A 392 8.54 20.90 11.79
C PHE A 392 7.47 20.33 12.73
N ASP A 393 7.78 19.26 13.48
CA ASP A 393 6.85 18.67 14.45
C ASP A 393 6.45 19.68 15.53
N LYS A 394 7.42 20.44 16.08
CA LYS A 394 7.14 21.45 17.11
C LYS A 394 6.34 22.63 16.57
N TYR A 395 6.66 23.07 15.36
CA TYR A 395 5.89 24.12 14.67
C TYR A 395 4.44 23.68 14.43
N MET A 396 4.23 22.44 13.99
CA MET A 396 2.88 21.88 13.81
C MET A 396 2.13 21.80 15.14
N VAL A 397 2.75 21.32 16.23
CA VAL A 397 2.15 21.31 17.58
C VAL A 397 1.72 22.71 18.02
N GLN A 398 2.60 23.71 17.91
CA GLN A 398 2.29 25.08 18.31
C GLN A 398 1.12 25.66 17.48
N LYS A 399 1.09 25.34 16.18
CA LYS A 399 0.02 25.78 15.28
C LYS A 399 -1.30 25.10 15.58
N LEU A 400 -1.32 23.81 15.90
CA LEU A 400 -2.53 23.09 16.27
C LEU A 400 -3.11 23.53 17.62
N GLN A 401 -2.24 23.90 18.58
CA GLN A 401 -2.68 24.46 19.86
C GLN A 401 -3.23 25.89 19.72
N SER A 402 -2.75 26.67 18.75
CA SER A 402 -3.18 28.05 18.52
C SER A 402 -4.31 28.19 17.49
N SER A 403 -4.47 27.22 16.59
CA SER A 403 -5.45 27.23 15.51
C SER A 403 -6.56 26.22 15.79
N GLY A 404 -7.78 26.73 16.05
CA GLY A 404 -8.99 25.89 16.15
C GLY A 404 -9.44 25.26 14.82
N GLN A 405 -8.63 25.39 13.76
CA GLN A 405 -8.97 24.97 12.39
C GLN A 405 -8.84 23.46 12.16
N TYR A 406 -8.07 22.73 12.99
CA TYR A 406 -7.77 21.30 12.81
C TYR A 406 -8.08 20.49 14.09
N PRO A 407 -9.37 20.39 14.48
CA PRO A 407 -9.76 19.84 15.77
C PRO A 407 -9.50 18.34 15.91
N ALA A 408 -9.63 17.54 14.85
CA ALA A 408 -9.39 16.09 14.92
C ALA A 408 -7.89 15.78 14.99
N LEU A 409 -7.07 16.52 14.24
CA LEU A 409 -5.62 16.40 14.32
C LEU A 409 -5.08 16.90 15.67
N ALA A 410 -5.64 17.96 16.24
CA ALA A 410 -5.30 18.39 17.59
C ALA A 410 -5.72 17.37 18.67
N ALA A 411 -6.90 16.76 18.54
CA ALA A 411 -7.36 15.72 19.46
C ALA A 411 -6.46 14.48 19.45
N SER A 412 -5.86 14.14 18.31
CA SER A 412 -4.93 13.01 18.20
C SER A 412 -3.69 13.11 19.10
N MET A 413 -3.33 14.33 19.52
CA MET A 413 -2.15 14.58 20.36
C MET A 413 -2.29 14.03 21.79
N GLN A 414 -3.52 13.83 22.29
CA GLN A 414 -3.78 13.39 23.66
C GLN A 414 -3.31 11.96 23.94
N GLY A 415 -3.21 11.11 22.91
CA GLY A 415 -2.76 9.71 23.02
C GLY A 415 -1.32 9.45 22.58
N ASN A 416 -0.64 10.42 21.97
CA ASN A 416 0.63 10.22 21.27
C ASN A 416 1.75 11.15 21.79
N ALA A 417 1.96 11.16 23.11
CA ALA A 417 2.98 11.98 23.78
C ALA A 417 2.96 13.48 23.42
N GLY A 418 1.77 14.02 23.11
CA GLY A 418 1.60 15.42 22.70
C GLY A 418 1.96 15.72 21.24
N LEU A 419 2.20 14.70 20.40
CA LEU A 419 2.50 14.86 18.98
C LEU A 419 1.30 14.48 18.09
N PRO A 420 1.08 15.14 16.94
CA PRO A 420 -0.07 14.85 16.09
C PRO A 420 0.06 13.49 15.41
N ASP A 421 -1.02 12.72 15.36
CA ASP A 421 -1.09 11.44 14.68
C ASP A 421 -2.15 11.45 13.56
N PRO A 422 -1.75 11.57 12.29
CA PRO A 422 -2.67 11.53 11.15
C PRO A 422 -3.29 10.15 10.93
N LEU A 423 -2.77 9.08 11.56
CA LEU A 423 -3.32 7.72 11.47
C LEU A 423 -4.42 7.46 12.51
N ALA A 424 -4.58 8.34 13.50
CA ALA A 424 -5.57 8.16 14.56
C ALA A 424 -7.01 8.04 14.02
N SER A 425 -7.37 8.79 12.97
CA SER A 425 -8.68 8.74 12.31
C SER A 425 -8.64 9.24 10.87
N ASP A 426 -9.62 8.87 10.04
CA ASP A 426 -9.76 9.41 8.68
C ASP A 426 -9.89 10.94 8.66
N GLN A 427 -10.54 11.52 9.68
CA GLN A 427 -10.72 12.97 9.82
C GLN A 427 -9.38 13.65 10.16
N ALA A 428 -8.60 13.11 11.11
CA ALA A 428 -7.26 13.62 11.43
C ALA A 428 -6.32 13.53 10.22
N GLY A 429 -6.39 12.42 9.47
CA GLY A 429 -5.66 12.26 8.22
C GLY A 429 -6.06 13.32 7.18
N SER A 430 -7.36 13.56 6.98
CA SER A 430 -7.85 14.59 6.05
C SER A 430 -7.39 16.00 6.43
N GLU A 431 -7.44 16.33 7.72
CA GLU A 431 -6.98 17.62 8.25
C GLU A 431 -5.47 17.79 8.08
N PHE A 432 -4.69 16.72 8.31
CA PHE A 432 -3.26 16.71 8.06
C PHE A 432 -2.91 16.93 6.60
N VAL A 433 -3.60 16.27 5.66
CA VAL A 433 -3.42 16.49 4.22
C VAL A 433 -3.63 17.96 3.89
N GLY A 434 -4.78 18.53 4.28
CA GLY A 434 -5.09 19.93 4.00
C GLY A 434 -4.07 20.91 4.58
N TRP A 435 -3.48 20.57 5.73
CA TRP A 435 -2.42 21.36 6.35
C TRP A 435 -1.09 21.23 5.60
N VAL A 436 -0.62 20.02 5.32
CA VAL A 436 0.73 19.76 4.76
C VAL A 436 0.85 20.15 3.29
N THR A 437 -0.27 20.15 2.57
CA THR A 437 -0.33 20.59 1.17
C THR A 437 -0.72 22.06 1.03
N ALA A 438 -0.96 22.79 2.13
CA ALA A 438 -1.28 24.21 2.06
C ALA A 438 -0.10 24.99 1.43
N PRO A 439 -0.35 25.95 0.51
CA PRO A 439 0.72 26.65 -0.21
C PRO A 439 1.81 27.22 0.71
N GLY A 440 1.41 27.95 1.77
CA GLY A 440 2.36 28.53 2.73
C GLY A 440 3.18 27.50 3.53
N ILE A 441 2.65 26.30 3.73
CA ILE A 441 3.39 25.19 4.36
C ILE A 441 4.32 24.51 3.35
N ARG A 442 3.87 24.34 2.10
CA ARG A 442 4.69 23.74 1.04
C ARG A 442 5.93 24.57 0.74
N ASP A 443 5.77 25.90 0.71
CA ASP A 443 6.86 26.84 0.42
C ASP A 443 7.92 26.87 1.52
N ILE A 444 7.53 26.71 2.80
CA ILE A 444 8.49 26.64 3.91
C ILE A 444 9.15 25.27 4.05
N SER A 445 8.45 24.21 3.65
CA SER A 445 8.86 22.81 3.85
C SER A 445 9.61 22.20 2.67
N ASP A 446 9.68 22.92 1.55
CA ASP A 446 10.13 22.40 0.25
C ASP A 446 9.42 21.07 -0.11
N GLY A 447 8.10 21.03 0.12
CA GLY A 447 7.29 19.84 -0.17
C GLY A 447 7.59 18.62 0.69
N THR A 448 8.13 18.80 1.91
CA THR A 448 8.40 17.70 2.84
C THR A 448 7.45 17.72 4.04
N MET A 449 7.27 16.55 4.67
CA MET A 449 6.47 16.40 5.90
C MET A 449 7.38 16.03 7.09
N PRO A 450 6.90 16.06 8.36
CA PRO A 450 7.69 15.60 9.49
C PRO A 450 8.30 14.22 9.25
N PRO A 451 9.61 14.02 9.46
CA PRO A 451 10.25 12.72 9.25
C PRO A 451 9.59 11.59 10.05
N ARG A 452 9.11 11.90 11.26
CA ARG A 452 8.35 10.94 12.08
C ARG A 452 7.05 10.52 11.38
N ILE A 453 6.23 11.48 10.96
CA ILE A 453 4.97 11.19 10.26
C ILE A 453 5.22 10.47 8.94
N GLN A 454 6.23 10.87 8.18
CA GLN A 454 6.65 10.17 6.96
C GLN A 454 6.97 8.70 7.26
N LYS A 455 7.74 8.44 8.32
CA LYS A 455 8.08 7.08 8.78
C LYS A 455 6.84 6.32 9.25
N ASP A 456 5.94 6.97 9.99
CA ASP A 456 4.71 6.36 10.50
C ASP A 456 3.78 5.96 9.34
N LEU A 457 3.61 6.83 8.33
CA LEU A 457 2.80 6.58 7.14
C LEU A 457 3.42 5.49 6.25
N THR A 458 4.72 5.57 5.95
CA THR A 458 5.41 4.55 5.13
C THR A 458 5.45 3.19 5.80
N SER A 459 5.69 3.14 7.12
CA SER A 459 5.59 1.91 7.92
C SER A 459 4.15 1.36 7.94
N ALA A 460 3.15 2.23 8.08
CA ALA A 460 1.75 1.83 8.10
C ALA A 460 1.27 1.26 6.76
N ILE A 461 1.70 1.82 5.63
CA ILE A 461 1.41 1.29 4.28
C ILE A 461 1.90 -0.15 4.14
N LYS A 462 3.03 -0.48 4.77
CA LYS A 462 3.62 -1.84 4.76
C LYS A 462 3.05 -2.76 5.84
N SER A 463 2.21 -2.25 6.74
CA SER A 463 1.74 -3.01 7.89
C SER A 463 0.72 -4.09 7.52
N GLY A 464 0.70 -5.18 8.30
CA GLY A 464 -0.31 -6.24 8.16
C GLY A 464 -1.70 -5.87 8.71
N ASP A 465 -1.88 -4.68 9.27
CA ASP A 465 -3.16 -4.15 9.75
C ASP A 465 -3.90 -3.42 8.60
N PRO A 466 -5.00 -3.99 8.06
CA PRO A 466 -5.67 -3.42 6.91
C PRO A 466 -6.29 -2.03 7.17
N ASP A 467 -6.72 -1.75 8.41
CA ASP A 467 -7.38 -0.49 8.73
C ASP A 467 -6.36 0.64 8.93
N ARG A 468 -5.18 0.31 9.47
CA ARG A 468 -4.06 1.25 9.57
C ARG A 468 -3.41 1.49 8.20
N ALA A 469 -3.20 0.43 7.42
CA ALA A 469 -2.60 0.52 6.09
C ALA A 469 -3.51 1.27 5.09
N SER A 470 -4.82 1.01 5.11
CA SER A 470 -5.77 1.74 4.25
C SER A 470 -5.86 3.23 4.60
N ARG A 471 -5.82 3.59 5.89
CA ARG A 471 -5.75 5.00 6.32
C ARG A 471 -4.48 5.69 5.84
N ALA A 472 -3.33 5.07 6.05
CA ALA A 472 -2.04 5.58 5.59
C ALA A 472 -2.02 5.79 4.07
N TRP A 473 -2.55 4.81 3.33
CA TRP A 473 -2.68 4.88 1.88
C TRP A 473 -3.58 6.03 1.43
N ARG A 474 -4.76 6.22 2.05
CA ARG A 474 -5.67 7.34 1.72
C ARG A 474 -5.06 8.71 1.99
N VAL A 475 -4.28 8.85 3.08
CA VAL A 475 -3.56 10.09 3.38
C VAL A 475 -2.56 10.37 2.27
N MET A 476 -1.74 9.38 1.89
CA MET A 476 -0.76 9.54 0.81
C MET A 476 -1.41 9.79 -0.55
N ASP A 477 -2.50 9.09 -0.89
CA ASP A 477 -3.20 9.25 -2.16
C ASP A 477 -3.82 10.64 -2.30
N ARG A 478 -4.38 11.20 -1.22
CA ARG A 478 -4.87 12.58 -1.24
C ARG A 478 -3.75 13.61 -1.35
N ILE A 479 -2.58 13.36 -0.76
CA ILE A 479 -1.40 14.22 -0.98
C ILE A 479 -1.01 14.15 -2.46
N HIS A 480 -0.91 12.95 -3.01
CA HIS A 480 -0.61 12.72 -4.42
C HIS A 480 -1.56 13.47 -5.36
N ASP A 481 -2.87 13.39 -5.13
CA ASP A 481 -3.90 14.09 -5.90
C ASP A 481 -3.71 15.61 -5.92
N ILE A 482 -3.19 16.20 -4.84
CA ILE A 482 -3.01 17.65 -4.70
C ILE A 482 -1.66 18.10 -5.30
N VAL A 483 -0.58 17.35 -5.07
CA VAL A 483 0.79 17.78 -5.40
C VAL A 483 1.30 17.25 -6.75
N GLY A 484 0.69 16.19 -7.26
CA GLY A 484 1.07 15.51 -8.51
C GLY A 484 2.33 14.64 -8.39
N ASP A 485 2.59 13.84 -9.43
CA ASP A 485 3.65 12.83 -9.49
C ASP A 485 5.04 13.37 -9.13
N HIS A 486 5.39 14.57 -9.65
CA HIS A 486 6.73 15.11 -9.54
C HIS A 486 7.12 15.49 -8.11
N ALA A 487 6.18 16.01 -7.32
CA ALA A 487 6.41 16.42 -5.93
C ALA A 487 6.11 15.29 -4.93
N PHE A 488 5.28 14.31 -5.30
CA PHE A 488 4.86 13.25 -4.40
C PHE A 488 6.02 12.40 -3.84
N GLY A 489 7.07 12.19 -4.63
CA GLY A 489 8.25 11.45 -4.17
C GLY A 489 8.93 12.05 -2.94
N GLN A 490 8.82 13.37 -2.73
CA GLN A 490 9.37 14.04 -1.54
C GLN A 490 8.58 13.70 -0.26
N TYR A 491 7.28 13.48 -0.39
CA TYR A 491 6.38 13.08 0.70
C TYR A 491 6.50 11.60 1.03
N LEU A 492 6.65 10.74 0.02
CA LEU A 492 6.79 9.29 0.20
C LEU A 492 8.17 8.90 0.78
N GLY A 493 9.21 9.68 0.49
CA GLY A 493 10.57 9.42 0.95
C GLY A 493 11.31 8.40 0.08
N LYS A 494 12.39 7.82 0.61
CA LYS A 494 13.27 6.86 -0.10
C LYS A 494 12.99 5.40 0.27
N ASP A 495 11.79 5.09 0.74
CA ASP A 495 11.39 3.72 1.11
C ASP A 495 10.81 3.02 -0.13
N ASP A 496 11.66 2.32 -0.88
CA ASP A 496 11.30 1.66 -2.14
C ASP A 496 10.19 0.62 -1.95
N GLU A 497 10.17 -0.07 -0.81
CA GLU A 497 9.15 -1.06 -0.46
C GLU A 497 7.79 -0.39 -0.22
N ALA A 498 7.77 0.71 0.55
CA ALA A 498 6.55 1.47 0.79
C ALA A 498 6.03 2.13 -0.51
N SER A 499 6.96 2.55 -1.38
CA SER A 499 6.65 3.08 -2.70
C SER A 499 6.02 2.03 -3.60
N GLY A 500 6.65 0.86 -3.71
CA GLY A 500 6.12 -0.27 -4.47
C GLY A 500 4.74 -0.69 -3.95
N MET A 501 4.55 -0.75 -2.63
CA MET A 501 3.26 -1.05 -2.02
C MET A 501 2.21 0.02 -2.30
N TYR A 502 2.54 1.31 -2.18
CA TYR A 502 1.61 2.40 -2.51
C TYR A 502 1.12 2.33 -3.95
N TRP A 503 2.04 2.22 -4.91
CA TRP A 503 1.73 2.15 -6.34
C TRP A 503 1.05 0.85 -6.73
N GLY A 504 1.45 -0.28 -6.13
CA GLY A 504 0.80 -1.57 -6.31
C GLY A 504 -0.65 -1.55 -5.83
N VAL A 505 -0.91 -1.00 -4.65
CA VAL A 505 -2.28 -0.84 -4.13
C VAL A 505 -3.08 0.15 -4.99
N LYS A 506 -2.47 1.25 -5.46
CA LYS A 506 -3.13 2.21 -6.36
C LYS A 506 -3.55 1.58 -7.69
N ALA A 507 -2.72 0.71 -8.25
CA ALA A 507 -3.06 -0.04 -9.45
C ALA A 507 -4.26 -0.98 -9.19
N LEU A 508 -4.24 -1.72 -8.07
CA LEU A 508 -5.26 -2.73 -7.79
C LEU A 508 -6.55 -2.22 -7.15
N ALA A 509 -6.55 -1.05 -6.51
CA ALA A 509 -7.75 -0.54 -5.86
C ALA A 509 -8.89 -0.46 -6.89
N PRO A 510 -10.07 -1.05 -6.61
CA PRO A 510 -11.19 -0.95 -7.53
C PRO A 510 -11.56 0.51 -7.71
N THR A 511 -12.02 0.89 -8.90
CA THR A 511 -12.23 2.29 -9.28
C THR A 511 -13.37 3.00 -8.52
N ASN A 512 -13.97 2.32 -7.54
CA ASN A 512 -14.84 2.88 -6.49
C ASN A 512 -14.84 1.96 -5.23
N GLY A 513 -13.77 1.21 -4.97
CA GLY A 513 -13.72 0.14 -3.97
C GLY A 513 -13.01 0.52 -2.67
N ASP A 514 -13.37 -0.17 -1.60
CA ASP A 514 -12.74 -0.07 -0.30
C ASP A 514 -11.31 -0.62 -0.37
N VAL A 515 -10.30 0.26 -0.29
CA VAL A 515 -8.87 -0.08 -0.25
C VAL A 515 -8.56 -1.07 0.89
N SER A 516 -9.39 -1.10 1.96
CA SER A 516 -9.26 -2.10 3.01
C SER A 516 -9.42 -3.53 2.48
N GLN A 517 -10.14 -3.75 1.37
CA GLN A 517 -10.28 -5.07 0.77
C GLN A 517 -9.00 -5.55 0.09
N VAL A 518 -8.22 -4.64 -0.51
CA VAL A 518 -6.90 -4.97 -1.07
C VAL A 518 -5.96 -5.36 0.06
N TYR A 519 -5.90 -4.57 1.13
CA TYR A 519 -5.08 -4.91 2.30
C TYR A 519 -5.57 -6.15 3.06
N LYS A 520 -6.88 -6.41 3.11
CA LYS A 520 -7.44 -7.67 3.64
C LYS A 520 -7.03 -8.86 2.78
N ALA A 521 -7.09 -8.75 1.46
CA ALA A 521 -6.63 -9.81 0.56
C ALA A 521 -5.14 -10.10 0.71
N ILE A 522 -4.32 -9.08 1.03
CA ILE A 522 -2.90 -9.26 1.37
C ILE A 522 -2.74 -10.03 2.69
N ARG A 523 -3.42 -9.56 3.74
CA ARG A 523 -3.37 -10.18 5.07
C ARG A 523 -3.85 -11.63 5.05
N ASP A 524 -4.94 -11.90 4.34
CA ASP A 524 -5.60 -13.21 4.28
C ASP A 524 -4.89 -14.18 3.31
N GLY A 525 -3.72 -13.80 2.77
CA GLY A 525 -2.87 -14.66 1.94
C GLY A 525 -3.34 -14.84 0.50
N GLY A 526 -4.41 -14.17 0.08
CA GLY A 526 -4.90 -14.18 -1.31
C GLY A 526 -4.07 -13.34 -2.27
N MET A 527 -3.25 -12.41 -1.75
CA MET A 527 -2.45 -11.47 -2.55
C MET A 527 -1.06 -11.22 -1.94
N ASP A 528 0.01 -11.63 -2.61
CA ASP A 528 1.38 -11.50 -2.09
C ASP A 528 1.85 -10.03 -2.12
N SER A 529 2.23 -9.48 -0.97
CA SER A 529 2.76 -8.10 -0.85
C SER A 529 4.01 -7.87 -1.69
N LYS A 530 4.87 -8.89 -1.86
CA LYS A 530 6.05 -8.81 -2.72
C LYS A 530 5.69 -8.76 -4.20
N VAL A 531 4.55 -9.34 -4.58
CA VAL A 531 4.03 -9.21 -5.94
C VAL A 531 3.54 -7.78 -6.17
N LEU A 532 2.89 -7.15 -5.19
CA LEU A 532 2.46 -5.74 -5.29
C LEU A 532 3.61 -4.76 -5.34
N GLU A 533 4.63 -4.97 -4.50
CA GLU A 533 5.86 -4.18 -4.50
C GLU A 533 6.54 -4.21 -5.88
N LYS A 534 6.65 -5.41 -6.47
CA LYS A 534 7.23 -5.58 -7.81
C LYS A 534 6.34 -5.04 -8.93
N VAL A 535 5.02 -5.08 -8.77
CA VAL A 535 4.05 -4.44 -9.66
C VAL A 535 4.18 -2.92 -9.63
N GLY A 536 4.49 -2.32 -8.48
CA GLY A 536 4.54 -0.87 -8.29
C GLY A 536 5.89 -0.21 -8.58
N ASN A 537 6.94 -0.97 -8.91
CA ASN A 537 8.30 -0.44 -8.94
C ASN A 537 8.52 0.56 -10.10
N GLY A 538 8.64 1.85 -9.76
CA GLY A 538 8.97 2.93 -10.71
C GLY A 538 7.84 3.33 -11.69
N GLY A 539 6.57 3.00 -11.39
CA GLY A 539 5.44 3.31 -12.27
C GLY A 539 5.32 2.40 -13.52
N SER A 540 6.22 1.42 -13.65
CA SER A 540 6.14 0.35 -14.66
C SER A 540 5.84 -0.98 -13.97
N ILE A 541 4.87 -1.72 -14.51
CA ILE A 541 4.48 -3.01 -13.95
C ILE A 541 5.46 -4.08 -14.39
N ASN A 542 6.14 -4.71 -13.42
CA ASN A 542 6.88 -5.93 -13.69
C ASN A 542 5.92 -7.13 -13.71
N TRP A 543 5.64 -7.64 -14.91
CA TRP A 543 4.76 -8.79 -15.12
C TRP A 543 5.40 -10.15 -14.80
N GLU A 544 6.73 -10.22 -14.70
CA GLU A 544 7.49 -11.47 -14.52
C GLU A 544 7.02 -12.34 -13.33
N PRO A 545 6.71 -11.78 -12.13
CA PRO A 545 6.25 -12.57 -11.00
C PRO A 545 4.85 -13.20 -11.20
N LEU A 546 4.06 -12.64 -12.11
CA LEU A 546 2.71 -13.11 -12.42
C LEU A 546 2.69 -14.01 -13.67
N LEU A 547 3.61 -13.78 -14.61
CA LEU A 547 3.70 -14.45 -15.90
C LEU A 547 5.14 -14.89 -16.19
N PRO A 548 5.67 -15.88 -15.45
CA PRO A 548 7.04 -16.33 -15.62
C PRO A 548 7.27 -16.84 -17.05
N GLY A 549 8.38 -16.42 -17.67
CA GLY A 549 8.79 -16.83 -19.02
C GLY A 549 8.16 -16.06 -20.18
N LYS A 550 7.20 -15.13 -19.94
CA LYS A 550 6.73 -14.20 -20.97
C LYS A 550 7.58 -12.93 -20.99
N LYS A 551 7.92 -12.44 -22.20
CA LYS A 551 8.66 -11.18 -22.35
C LYS A 551 7.75 -10.00 -21.99
N GLN A 552 8.25 -9.06 -21.21
CA GLN A 552 7.51 -7.87 -20.77
C GLN A 552 6.90 -7.10 -21.95
N ALA A 553 7.66 -6.92 -23.04
CA ALA A 553 7.17 -6.24 -24.25
C ALA A 553 5.94 -6.91 -24.87
N ASP A 554 5.89 -8.25 -24.90
CA ASP A 554 4.75 -8.99 -25.46
C ASP A 554 3.51 -8.86 -24.57
N VAL A 555 3.71 -8.87 -23.25
CA VAL A 555 2.65 -8.65 -22.27
C VAL A 555 2.09 -7.22 -22.39
N ASP A 556 2.96 -6.22 -22.45
CA ASP A 556 2.55 -4.83 -22.60
C ASP A 556 1.82 -4.59 -23.92
N VAL A 557 2.22 -5.23 -25.02
CA VAL A 557 1.50 -5.15 -26.30
C VAL A 557 0.10 -5.76 -26.17
N ALA A 558 -0.04 -6.93 -25.55
CA ALA A 558 -1.34 -7.59 -25.36
C ALA A 558 -2.28 -6.74 -24.47
N VAL A 559 -1.76 -6.26 -23.34
CA VAL A 559 -2.50 -5.42 -22.40
C VAL A 559 -2.89 -4.09 -23.04
N ASN A 560 -1.98 -3.42 -23.75
CA ASN A 560 -2.28 -2.16 -24.44
C ASN A 560 -3.28 -2.35 -25.59
N LYS A 561 -3.19 -3.45 -26.35
CA LYS A 561 -4.12 -3.77 -27.42
C LYS A 561 -5.53 -3.97 -26.88
N ALA A 562 -5.67 -4.73 -25.80
CA ALA A 562 -6.96 -4.98 -25.18
C ALA A 562 -7.51 -3.78 -24.44
N MET A 563 -6.66 -2.99 -23.79
CA MET A 563 -7.04 -1.69 -23.23
C MET A 563 -7.56 -0.77 -24.33
N GLY A 564 -6.86 -0.66 -25.45
CA GLY A 564 -7.31 0.11 -26.62
C GLY A 564 -8.68 -0.36 -27.14
N LYS A 565 -8.88 -1.67 -27.23
CA LYS A 565 -10.18 -2.27 -27.58
C LYS A 565 -11.26 -1.92 -26.54
N ALA A 566 -11.00 -2.16 -25.27
CA ALA A 566 -11.95 -1.96 -24.17
C ALA A 566 -12.35 -0.48 -23.98
N MET A 567 -11.41 0.44 -24.21
CA MET A 567 -11.58 1.88 -23.97
C MET A 567 -12.14 2.63 -25.18
N LEU A 568 -11.80 2.19 -26.40
CA LEU A 568 -12.17 2.89 -27.62
C LEU A 568 -13.16 2.08 -28.44
N GLU A 569 -12.86 0.83 -28.77
CA GLU A 569 -13.72 0.05 -29.66
C GLU A 569 -15.02 -0.37 -28.98
N ASP A 570 -14.94 -0.93 -27.77
CA ASP A 570 -16.08 -1.51 -27.06
C ASP A 570 -17.02 -0.46 -26.44
N VAL A 571 -16.55 0.79 -26.31
CA VAL A 571 -17.37 1.96 -25.90
C VAL A 571 -17.88 2.72 -27.14
N GLY A 572 -17.62 2.24 -28.37
CA GLY A 572 -18.07 2.88 -29.60
C GLY A 572 -17.37 4.20 -29.90
N ARG A 573 -16.13 4.36 -29.43
CA ARG A 573 -15.26 5.53 -29.60
C ARG A 573 -14.06 5.26 -30.51
N LYS A 574 -14.10 4.19 -31.30
CA LYS A 574 -13.05 3.82 -32.26
C LYS A 574 -12.80 4.99 -33.23
N GLY A 575 -11.54 5.39 -33.38
CA GLY A 575 -11.12 6.47 -34.30
C GLY A 575 -11.17 7.89 -33.74
N LEU A 576 -11.67 8.10 -32.51
CA LEU A 576 -11.62 9.43 -31.84
C LEU A 576 -10.27 9.74 -31.19
N ILE A 577 -9.43 8.72 -30.97
CA ILE A 577 -8.09 8.83 -30.40
C ILE A 577 -7.10 8.17 -31.37
N TRP A 578 -6.09 8.91 -31.81
CA TRP A 578 -5.16 8.48 -32.87
C TRP A 578 -4.14 7.44 -32.37
N ASN A 579 -3.80 7.46 -31.08
CA ASN A 579 -2.96 6.45 -30.45
C ASN A 579 -3.30 6.25 -28.95
N PRO A 580 -3.84 5.09 -28.54
CA PRO A 580 -4.10 4.76 -27.14
C PRO A 580 -2.88 4.90 -26.22
N ALA A 581 -1.68 4.69 -26.75
CA ALA A 581 -0.44 4.72 -25.98
C ALA A 581 0.00 6.15 -25.60
N THR A 582 -0.41 7.18 -26.34
CA THR A 582 -0.01 8.58 -26.10
C THR A 582 -1.16 9.50 -25.69
N SER A 583 -2.40 9.09 -25.92
CA SER A 583 -3.59 9.94 -25.68
C SER A 583 -4.43 9.52 -24.47
N MET A 584 -4.02 8.49 -23.73
CA MET A 584 -4.70 8.05 -22.49
C MET A 584 -3.93 8.56 -21.27
N SER A 585 -4.64 8.95 -20.21
CA SER A 585 -3.99 9.28 -18.94
C SER A 585 -3.30 8.05 -18.34
N SER A 586 -2.15 8.28 -17.68
CA SER A 586 -1.40 7.26 -16.94
C SER A 586 -2.29 6.50 -15.95
N ASP A 587 -3.17 7.20 -15.24
CA ASP A 587 -4.11 6.62 -14.28
C ASP A 587 -5.04 5.57 -14.89
N LEU A 588 -5.61 5.83 -16.08
CA LEU A 588 -6.54 4.87 -16.71
C LEU A 588 -5.80 3.60 -17.15
N ARG A 589 -4.55 3.77 -17.59
CA ARG A 589 -3.67 2.64 -17.92
C ARG A 589 -3.35 1.81 -16.69
N GLN A 590 -2.93 2.46 -15.60
CA GLN A 590 -2.63 1.77 -14.34
C GLN A 590 -3.85 1.04 -13.77
N GLN A 591 -5.04 1.65 -13.84
CA GLN A 591 -6.28 0.99 -13.42
C GLN A 591 -6.61 -0.23 -14.28
N PHE A 592 -6.50 -0.14 -15.61
CA PHE A 592 -6.74 -1.28 -16.49
C PHE A 592 -5.76 -2.41 -16.20
N GLN A 593 -4.47 -2.08 -16.12
CA GLN A 593 -3.42 -3.04 -15.78
C GLN A 593 -3.64 -3.66 -14.40
N GLY A 594 -4.13 -2.89 -13.44
CA GLY A 594 -4.51 -3.38 -12.12
C GLY A 594 -5.63 -4.42 -12.17
N ILE A 595 -6.67 -4.20 -12.98
CA ILE A 595 -7.71 -5.22 -13.20
C ILE A 595 -7.12 -6.47 -13.84
N VAL A 596 -6.21 -6.33 -14.82
CA VAL A 596 -5.50 -7.47 -15.42
C VAL A 596 -4.74 -8.26 -14.35
N ILE A 597 -4.03 -7.59 -13.44
CA ILE A 597 -3.32 -8.23 -12.33
C ILE A 597 -4.30 -8.96 -11.41
N GLN A 598 -5.41 -8.34 -11.01
CA GLN A 598 -6.43 -9.02 -10.20
C GLN A 598 -6.94 -10.30 -10.87
N GLN A 599 -7.19 -10.26 -12.19
CA GLN A 599 -7.61 -11.43 -12.95
C GLN A 599 -6.53 -12.51 -13.01
N LEU A 600 -5.27 -12.12 -13.25
CA LEU A 600 -4.12 -13.05 -13.26
C LEU A 600 -3.91 -13.70 -11.87
N MET A 601 -4.10 -12.95 -10.80
CA MET A 601 -3.98 -13.47 -9.44
C MET A 601 -5.12 -14.43 -9.09
N ALA A 602 -6.35 -14.11 -9.46
CA ALA A 602 -7.50 -15.02 -9.30
C ALA A 602 -7.31 -16.31 -10.12
N GLN A 603 -6.79 -16.19 -11.34
CA GLN A 603 -6.41 -17.32 -12.19
C GLN A 603 -5.31 -18.19 -11.59
N ARG A 604 -4.26 -17.57 -11.03
CA ARG A 604 -3.17 -18.25 -10.32
C ARG A 604 -3.69 -19.05 -9.12
N ALA A 605 -4.61 -18.49 -8.33
CA ALA A 605 -5.25 -19.21 -7.23
C ALA A 605 -6.01 -20.46 -7.70
N ASN A 606 -6.51 -20.45 -8.94
CA ASN A 606 -7.18 -21.58 -9.58
C ASN A 606 -6.24 -22.52 -10.37
N GLY A 607 -4.91 -22.32 -10.26
CA GLY A 607 -3.90 -23.22 -10.83
C GLY A 607 -3.65 -23.08 -12.34
N LYS A 608 -4.24 -22.10 -13.03
CA LYS A 608 -4.00 -21.82 -14.45
C LYS A 608 -3.84 -20.33 -14.68
N ILE A 609 -2.72 -19.89 -15.25
CA ILE A 609 -2.48 -18.48 -15.58
C ILE A 609 -2.53 -18.31 -17.09
N ASP A 610 -3.47 -17.51 -17.58
CA ASP A 610 -3.63 -17.18 -18.99
C ASP A 610 -3.83 -15.67 -19.18
N LEU A 611 -2.83 -15.03 -19.78
CA LEU A 611 -2.84 -13.60 -20.08
C LEU A 611 -4.02 -13.21 -20.97
N ASP A 612 -4.35 -13.98 -21.99
CA ASP A 612 -5.38 -13.59 -22.97
C ASP A 612 -6.76 -13.58 -22.29
N THR A 613 -7.06 -14.65 -21.53
CA THR A 613 -8.28 -14.73 -20.72
C THR A 613 -8.33 -13.64 -19.64
N ALA A 614 -7.20 -13.36 -18.96
CA ALA A 614 -7.16 -12.33 -17.92
C ALA A 614 -7.43 -10.93 -18.48
N VAL A 615 -6.86 -10.67 -19.66
CA VAL A 615 -6.99 -9.41 -20.37
C VAL A 615 -8.39 -9.22 -20.96
N GLU A 616 -9.03 -10.28 -21.47
CA GLU A 616 -10.42 -10.25 -21.94
C GLU A 616 -11.42 -10.03 -20.80
N ASN A 617 -11.22 -10.71 -19.66
CA ASN A 617 -12.01 -10.47 -18.45
C ASN A 617 -11.80 -9.05 -17.92
N ALA A 618 -10.55 -8.56 -17.93
CA ALA A 618 -10.25 -7.19 -17.51
C ALA A 618 -10.92 -6.16 -18.43
N ALA A 619 -10.91 -6.38 -19.75
CA ALA A 619 -11.63 -5.56 -20.71
C ALA A 619 -13.14 -5.52 -20.42
N THR A 620 -13.73 -6.67 -20.10
CA THR A 620 -15.16 -6.77 -19.76
C THR A 620 -15.50 -6.01 -18.48
N VAL A 621 -14.71 -6.19 -17.42
CA VAL A 621 -14.87 -5.48 -16.14
C VAL A 621 -14.65 -3.98 -16.31
N PHE A 622 -13.63 -3.58 -17.07
CA PHE A 622 -13.31 -2.18 -17.32
C PHE A 622 -14.43 -1.49 -18.10
N LYS A 623 -14.95 -2.11 -19.16
CA LYS A 623 -16.14 -1.63 -19.91
C LYS A 623 -17.37 -1.50 -19.00
N GLY A 624 -17.55 -2.43 -18.07
CA GLY A 624 -18.66 -2.40 -17.10
C GLY A 624 -18.60 -1.20 -16.15
N THR A 625 -17.42 -0.62 -15.89
CA THR A 625 -17.20 0.33 -14.78
C THR A 625 -16.76 1.72 -15.22
N ARG A 626 -16.77 2.01 -16.52
CA ARG A 626 -16.34 3.28 -17.11
C ARG A 626 -17.45 3.90 -17.94
N MET A 627 -17.38 5.19 -18.18
CA MET A 627 -18.24 5.90 -19.15
C MET A 627 -17.43 6.98 -19.86
N ALA A 628 -17.85 7.40 -21.05
CA ALA A 628 -17.23 8.53 -21.76
C ALA A 628 -17.85 9.87 -21.32
N THR A 629 -17.07 10.94 -21.32
CA THR A 629 -17.56 12.31 -21.15
C THR A 629 -16.79 13.24 -22.07
N ILE A 630 -17.32 14.42 -22.32
CA ILE A 630 -16.70 15.40 -23.23
C ILE A 630 -15.62 16.14 -22.44
N GLY A 631 -14.37 16.04 -22.87
CA GLY A 631 -13.24 16.80 -22.34
C GLY A 631 -13.08 18.14 -23.06
N MET A 632 -12.11 18.93 -22.61
CA MET A 632 -11.77 20.21 -23.25
C MET A 632 -11.45 19.99 -24.74
N ASN A 633 -11.77 20.97 -25.59
CA ASN A 633 -11.57 20.92 -27.04
C ASN A 633 -12.37 19.79 -27.73
N GLY A 634 -13.51 19.37 -27.15
CA GLY A 634 -14.36 18.30 -27.69
C GLY A 634 -13.75 16.89 -27.62
N THR A 635 -12.66 16.71 -26.87
CA THR A 635 -11.96 15.43 -26.73
C THR A 635 -12.79 14.41 -25.96
N VAL A 636 -12.51 13.11 -26.13
CA VAL A 636 -13.16 12.05 -25.34
C VAL A 636 -12.39 11.86 -24.05
N LYS A 637 -13.05 12.06 -22.92
CA LYS A 637 -12.52 11.75 -21.58
C LYS A 637 -13.22 10.50 -21.05
N ILE A 638 -12.47 9.48 -20.65
CA ILE A 638 -13.03 8.30 -19.99
C ILE A 638 -13.00 8.51 -18.48
N ILE A 639 -14.12 8.29 -17.81
CA ILE A 639 -14.29 8.45 -16.36
C ILE A 639 -14.89 7.19 -15.74
N ALA A 640 -14.75 7.04 -14.42
CA ALA A 640 -15.48 6.00 -13.68
C ALA A 640 -16.99 6.25 -13.74
N ASP A 641 -17.77 5.20 -14.06
CA ASP A 641 -19.23 5.28 -14.09
C ASP A 641 -19.78 5.42 -12.65
N PRO A 642 -20.34 6.58 -12.26
CA PRO A 642 -20.87 6.77 -10.92
C PRO A 642 -22.22 6.05 -10.72
N PHE A 643 -22.86 5.57 -11.79
CA PHE A 643 -24.20 4.99 -11.77
C PHE A 643 -24.22 3.47 -11.77
N LYS A 644 -23.04 2.82 -11.76
CA LYS A 644 -22.88 1.36 -11.70
C LYS A 644 -23.72 0.63 -12.76
N GLY A 645 -23.78 1.17 -13.98
CA GLY A 645 -24.52 0.57 -15.09
C GLY A 645 -25.97 1.02 -15.27
N LYS A 646 -26.54 1.82 -14.36
CA LYS A 646 -27.86 2.44 -14.59
C LYS A 646 -27.82 3.42 -15.76
N GLY A 647 -28.95 3.60 -16.44
CA GLY A 647 -29.01 4.49 -17.61
C GLY A 647 -28.43 3.91 -18.88
N ARG A 648 -28.17 2.59 -18.98
CA ARG A 648 -27.64 1.93 -20.19
C ARG A 648 -28.71 1.29 -21.08
N ALA A 649 -29.98 1.51 -20.76
CA ALA A 649 -31.12 1.03 -21.53
C ALA A 649 -32.18 2.12 -21.59
N ALA A 650 -32.87 2.25 -22.73
CA ALA A 650 -33.87 3.28 -22.96
C ALA A 650 -35.01 3.26 -21.92
N ASP A 651 -35.37 2.07 -21.41
CA ASP A 651 -36.43 1.87 -20.41
C ASP A 651 -35.98 2.09 -18.96
N SER A 652 -34.68 2.27 -18.73
CA SER A 652 -34.11 2.43 -17.38
C SER A 652 -33.23 3.68 -17.29
N PRO A 653 -33.81 4.89 -17.44
CA PRO A 653 -33.07 6.12 -17.24
C PRO A 653 -32.67 6.30 -15.76
N ILE A 654 -31.61 7.07 -15.53
CA ILE A 654 -31.06 7.37 -14.20
C ILE A 654 -32.08 8.10 -13.33
N ASN A 655 -32.85 8.99 -13.93
CA ASN A 655 -33.87 9.82 -13.29
C ASN A 655 -35.31 9.27 -13.42
N ALA A 656 -35.47 7.94 -13.48
CA ALA A 656 -36.79 7.29 -13.54
C ALA A 656 -37.62 7.46 -12.26
N ASP A 657 -36.98 7.60 -11.10
CA ASP A 657 -37.65 7.67 -9.80
C ASP A 657 -38.43 8.99 -9.64
N PRO A 658 -39.74 8.96 -9.29
CA PRO A 658 -40.53 10.16 -9.02
C PRO A 658 -39.92 11.11 -7.97
N ASN A 659 -39.19 10.57 -7.00
CA ASN A 659 -38.53 11.34 -5.95
C ASN A 659 -37.24 12.02 -6.41
N HIS A 660 -36.70 11.64 -7.58
CA HIS A 660 -35.51 12.26 -8.13
C HIS A 660 -35.74 13.77 -8.35
N PRO A 661 -34.78 14.66 -8.02
CA PRO A 661 -34.94 16.11 -8.19
C PRO A 661 -35.34 16.50 -9.62
N TYR A 662 -34.73 15.82 -10.60
CA TYR A 662 -34.96 16.00 -12.03
C TYR A 662 -35.71 14.81 -12.64
N SER A 663 -36.76 14.30 -11.98
CA SER A 663 -37.49 13.12 -12.46
C SER A 663 -38.16 13.35 -13.82
N ILE A 664 -38.20 12.30 -14.66
CA ILE A 664 -39.00 12.30 -15.89
C ILE A 664 -40.50 12.54 -15.62
N THR A 665 -41.01 12.10 -14.47
CA THR A 665 -42.41 12.33 -14.07
C THR A 665 -42.71 13.78 -13.74
N LYS A 666 -41.66 14.60 -13.48
CA LYS A 666 -41.76 16.05 -13.27
C LYS A 666 -41.57 16.85 -14.56
N GLY A 667 -41.49 16.18 -15.71
CA GLY A 667 -41.34 16.81 -17.03
C GLY A 667 -39.90 17.07 -17.47
N TYR A 668 -38.90 16.51 -16.78
CA TYR A 668 -37.50 16.56 -17.23
C TYR A 668 -37.22 15.49 -18.29
N THR A 669 -36.25 15.77 -19.18
CA THR A 669 -35.76 14.79 -20.15
C THR A 669 -35.18 13.57 -19.44
N ALA A 670 -35.35 12.38 -20.04
CA ALA A 670 -34.72 11.15 -19.54
C ALA A 670 -33.19 11.26 -19.61
N ILE A 671 -32.53 10.99 -18.48
CA ILE A 671 -31.07 11.04 -18.33
C ILE A 671 -30.51 9.62 -18.37
N TYR A 672 -29.48 9.42 -19.19
CA TYR A 672 -28.84 8.14 -19.46
C TYR A 672 -27.35 8.19 -19.14
N SER A 673 -26.69 7.04 -19.25
CA SER A 673 -25.24 6.98 -19.34
C SER A 673 -24.80 7.30 -20.77
N SER A 674 -23.58 7.77 -20.96
CA SER A 674 -23.02 8.15 -22.27
C SER A 674 -22.63 6.96 -23.17
N PHE A 675 -23.19 5.78 -22.91
CA PHE A 675 -22.94 4.56 -23.66
C PHE A 675 -23.81 4.46 -24.90
N PRO A 676 -23.28 3.95 -26.02
CA PRO A 676 -24.11 3.51 -27.12
C PRO A 676 -25.15 2.49 -26.66
N MET A 677 -26.42 2.74 -26.99
CA MET A 677 -27.54 1.89 -26.60
C MET A 677 -28.63 1.86 -27.67
N MET A 678 -29.55 0.90 -27.57
CA MET A 678 -30.72 0.87 -28.42
C MET A 678 -31.73 1.90 -27.90
N ASN A 679 -32.14 2.83 -28.77
CA ASN A 679 -33.20 3.77 -28.46
C ASN A 679 -34.58 3.09 -28.51
N LYS A 680 -35.63 3.85 -28.18
CA LYS A 680 -37.01 3.35 -28.18
C LYS A 680 -37.48 2.84 -29.55
N ALA A 681 -36.88 3.29 -30.65
CA ALA A 681 -37.18 2.82 -32.01
C ALA A 681 -36.38 1.56 -32.42
N ASN A 682 -35.66 0.92 -31.48
CA ASN A 682 -34.72 -0.18 -31.74
C ASN A 682 -33.63 0.20 -32.76
N GLN A 683 -33.17 1.45 -32.73
CA GLN A 683 -32.02 1.92 -33.49
C GLN A 683 -30.86 2.18 -32.53
N SER A 684 -29.64 1.83 -32.95
CA SER A 684 -28.45 2.15 -32.17
C SER A 684 -28.28 3.67 -32.13
N GLU A 685 -28.19 4.22 -30.93
CA GLU A 685 -28.01 5.64 -30.69
C GLU A 685 -26.95 5.85 -29.60
N ASP A 686 -26.29 7.00 -29.64
CA ASP A 686 -25.16 7.30 -28.80
C ASP A 686 -25.36 8.63 -28.06
N PRO A 687 -25.77 8.60 -26.78
CA PRO A 687 -26.02 9.80 -25.99
C PRO A 687 -24.81 10.75 -25.93
N PHE A 688 -23.59 10.23 -26.08
CA PHE A 688 -22.38 11.07 -26.15
C PHE A 688 -22.35 11.92 -27.43
N LYS A 689 -22.75 11.37 -28.58
CA LYS A 689 -22.82 12.14 -29.83
C LYS A 689 -23.93 13.17 -29.76
N THR A 690 -25.08 12.78 -29.20
CA THR A 690 -26.17 13.72 -28.90
C THR A 690 -25.69 14.86 -28.01
N ALA A 691 -24.80 14.58 -27.04
CA ALA A 691 -24.16 15.59 -26.21
C ALA A 691 -23.22 16.52 -26.99
N GLN A 692 -22.39 15.99 -27.89
CA GLN A 692 -21.54 16.81 -28.74
C GLN A 692 -22.36 17.76 -29.63
N ASP A 693 -23.45 17.26 -30.21
CA ASP A 693 -24.36 18.06 -31.03
C ASP A 693 -25.08 19.12 -30.18
N ASP A 694 -25.56 18.75 -28.98
CA ASP A 694 -26.21 19.68 -28.06
C ASP A 694 -25.26 20.79 -27.59
N LEU A 695 -24.02 20.46 -27.21
CA LEU A 695 -23.01 21.44 -26.81
C LEU A 695 -22.56 22.31 -27.99
N SER A 696 -22.47 21.75 -29.20
CA SER A 696 -22.23 22.54 -30.42
C SER A 696 -23.39 23.51 -30.69
N ASN A 697 -24.63 23.11 -30.42
CA ASN A 697 -25.79 23.97 -30.56
C ASN A 697 -25.96 24.95 -29.39
N LEU A 698 -25.30 24.73 -28.24
CA LEU A 698 -25.32 25.64 -27.11
C LEU A 698 -24.69 27.00 -27.47
N SER A 699 -23.60 27.03 -28.25
CA SER A 699 -23.02 28.27 -28.77
C SER A 699 -23.97 29.03 -29.68
N LYS A 700 -24.87 28.32 -30.40
CA LYS A 700 -25.91 28.95 -31.22
C LYS A 700 -27.08 29.46 -30.40
N ALA A 701 -27.37 28.82 -29.26
CA ALA A 701 -28.44 29.20 -28.35
C ALA A 701 -28.04 30.40 -27.47
N LEU A 702 -26.78 30.46 -27.04
CA LEU A 702 -26.22 31.48 -26.15
C LEU A 702 -24.88 32.04 -26.68
N PRO A 703 -24.85 32.71 -27.85
CA PRO A 703 -23.60 33.12 -28.51
C PRO A 703 -22.76 34.12 -27.70
N GLY A 704 -23.36 34.87 -26.77
CA GLY A 704 -22.62 35.81 -25.90
C GLY A 704 -21.95 35.16 -24.69
N LEU A 705 -22.44 33.99 -24.25
CA LEU A 705 -21.92 33.27 -23.08
C LEU A 705 -21.00 32.11 -23.50
N VAL A 706 -21.29 31.50 -24.65
CA VAL A 706 -20.52 30.39 -25.23
C VAL A 706 -20.09 30.82 -26.64
N PRO A 707 -18.98 31.56 -26.76
CA PRO A 707 -18.51 32.04 -28.06
C PRO A 707 -17.92 30.92 -28.93
N ASP A 708 -17.34 29.89 -28.31
CA ASP A 708 -16.82 28.71 -28.98
C ASP A 708 -17.27 27.43 -28.25
N SER A 709 -17.98 26.56 -28.98
CA SER A 709 -18.42 25.26 -28.46
C SER A 709 -17.31 24.22 -28.39
N ALA A 710 -16.22 24.39 -29.14
CA ALA A 710 -15.10 23.45 -29.10
C ALA A 710 -14.44 23.47 -27.72
N GLY A 711 -14.34 24.65 -27.08
CA GLY A 711 -13.76 24.81 -25.75
C GLY A 711 -14.56 24.18 -24.61
N LEU A 712 -15.79 23.71 -24.84
CA LEU A 712 -16.64 23.19 -23.76
C LEU A 712 -16.21 21.80 -23.29
N ALA A 713 -16.28 21.60 -21.98
CA ALA A 713 -16.04 20.33 -21.31
C ALA A 713 -17.18 19.99 -20.33
N LEU A 714 -17.33 18.70 -20.04
CA LEU A 714 -18.27 18.19 -19.04
C LEU A 714 -17.50 17.60 -17.87
N LYS A 715 -17.80 18.08 -16.65
CA LYS A 715 -17.31 17.45 -15.42
C LYS A 715 -17.94 16.08 -15.21
N ARG A 716 -17.40 15.36 -14.23
CA ARG A 716 -17.96 14.07 -13.80
C ARG A 716 -19.43 14.30 -13.39
N PRO A 717 -20.37 13.48 -13.89
CA PRO A 717 -21.75 13.56 -13.46
C PRO A 717 -21.87 13.39 -11.94
N ASP A 718 -22.72 14.19 -11.32
CA ASP A 718 -23.07 14.07 -9.92
C ASP A 718 -24.06 12.90 -9.67
N ARG A 719 -24.54 12.76 -8.43
CA ARG A 719 -25.53 11.73 -8.07
C ARG A 719 -26.87 11.88 -8.79
N THR A 720 -27.14 13.07 -9.35
CA THR A 720 -28.39 13.38 -10.04
C THR A 720 -28.35 13.04 -11.53
N GLY A 721 -27.20 12.59 -12.06
CA GLY A 721 -27.07 12.32 -13.49
C GLY A 721 -26.58 13.51 -14.30
N LEU A 722 -26.32 14.66 -13.67
CA LEU A 722 -25.99 15.91 -14.34
C LEU A 722 -24.50 16.21 -14.26
N SER A 723 -23.92 16.60 -15.39
CA SER A 723 -22.53 17.05 -15.53
C SER A 723 -22.46 18.56 -15.65
N GLU A 724 -21.70 19.25 -14.79
CA GLU A 724 -21.43 20.69 -14.97
C GLU A 724 -20.75 20.94 -16.32
N ILE A 725 -21.22 21.97 -17.04
CA ILE A 725 -20.63 22.42 -18.30
C ILE A 725 -19.59 23.50 -17.99
N HIS A 726 -18.36 23.26 -18.42
CA HIS A 726 -17.23 24.15 -18.23
C HIS A 726 -16.78 24.73 -19.56
N ASP A 727 -16.24 25.94 -19.51
CA ASP A 727 -15.59 26.59 -20.64
C ASP A 727 -14.13 26.11 -20.85
N SER A 728 -13.44 26.73 -21.80
CA SER A 728 -12.04 26.42 -22.12
C SER A 728 -11.05 26.77 -21.02
N MET A 729 -11.46 27.55 -20.02
CA MET A 729 -10.67 27.91 -18.84
C MET A 729 -11.03 27.03 -17.63
N ASP A 730 -11.78 25.94 -17.86
CA ASP A 730 -12.30 25.05 -16.83
C ASP A 730 -13.20 25.76 -15.80
N SER A 731 -13.84 26.87 -16.19
CA SER A 731 -14.80 27.60 -15.35
C SER A 731 -16.24 27.18 -15.67
N PRO A 732 -17.11 27.02 -14.66
CA PRO A 732 -18.51 26.64 -14.89
C PRO A 732 -19.26 27.74 -15.63
N LEU A 733 -20.12 27.38 -16.57
CA LEU A 733 -21.00 28.34 -17.24
C LEU A 733 -22.14 28.75 -16.32
N ILE A 734 -22.14 30.02 -15.92
CA ILE A 734 -23.09 30.61 -14.98
C ILE A 734 -23.91 31.70 -15.67
N ILE A 735 -25.21 31.72 -15.38
CA ILE A 735 -26.15 32.78 -15.77
C ILE A 735 -26.69 33.43 -14.51
N HIS A 736 -26.74 34.76 -14.46
CA HIS A 736 -27.29 35.50 -13.32
C HIS A 736 -28.72 35.98 -13.57
N GLY A 737 -29.55 36.00 -12.53
CA GLY A 737 -30.84 36.68 -12.59
C GLY A 737 -30.65 38.17 -12.90
N GLY A 738 -31.40 38.71 -13.87
CA GLY A 738 -31.27 40.09 -14.35
C GLY A 738 -30.22 40.31 -15.44
N GLN A 739 -29.43 39.28 -15.81
CA GLN A 739 -28.48 39.35 -16.92
C GLN A 739 -29.20 39.41 -18.27
N ASN A 740 -28.71 40.22 -19.21
CA ASN A 740 -29.18 40.19 -20.60
C ASN A 740 -28.47 39.07 -21.36
N LEU A 741 -29.25 38.17 -21.96
CA LEU A 741 -28.76 37.09 -22.81
C LEU A 741 -29.16 37.32 -24.26
N ALA A 742 -28.22 37.12 -25.17
CA ALA A 742 -28.53 37.03 -26.60
C ALA A 742 -29.15 35.67 -26.89
N ILE A 743 -30.43 35.64 -27.30
CA ILE A 743 -31.14 34.42 -27.72
C ILE A 743 -31.77 34.63 -29.10
N ARG A 744 -32.10 33.55 -29.81
CA ARG A 744 -32.78 33.65 -31.10
C ARG A 744 -34.27 33.91 -30.92
N ASN A 745 -34.79 34.91 -31.62
CA ASN A 745 -36.20 35.25 -31.61
C ASN A 745 -37.02 34.09 -32.20
N ARG A 746 -37.93 33.54 -31.40
CA ARG A 746 -38.86 32.48 -31.82
C ARG A 746 -40.25 32.99 -32.17
N THR A 747 -40.51 34.28 -31.97
CA THR A 747 -41.82 34.89 -32.22
C THR A 747 -41.81 35.69 -33.51
N ALA A 748 -42.88 35.59 -34.30
CA ALA A 748 -43.04 36.38 -35.52
C ALA A 748 -42.88 37.89 -35.21
N PRO A 749 -42.18 38.66 -36.06
CA PRO A 749 -41.93 40.07 -35.80
C PRO A 749 -43.25 40.81 -35.57
N ARG A 750 -43.40 41.40 -34.38
CA ARG A 750 -44.51 42.33 -34.14
C ARG A 750 -44.18 43.66 -34.82
N PRO A 751 -45.14 44.30 -35.52
CA PRO A 751 -44.94 45.65 -36.03
C PRO A 751 -44.65 46.58 -34.85
N ILE A 752 -43.54 47.33 -34.93
CA ILE A 752 -43.23 48.34 -33.93
C ILE A 752 -44.10 49.56 -34.25
N ALA A 753 -45.10 49.83 -33.42
CA ALA A 753 -45.73 51.15 -33.41
C ALA A 753 -44.72 52.12 -32.81
N THR A 754 -44.09 52.95 -33.63
CA THR A 754 -43.34 54.10 -33.14
C THR A 754 -44.34 55.13 -32.65
N ASP A 755 -44.66 55.10 -31.36
CA ASP A 755 -45.36 56.19 -30.68
C ASP A 755 -44.43 57.40 -30.59
N ALA A 756 -44.40 58.19 -31.65
CA ALA A 756 -44.14 59.64 -31.66
C ALA A 756 -44.20 60.12 -33.11
N ALA A 757 -45.40 60.36 -33.61
CA ALA A 757 -45.57 61.34 -34.67
C ALA A 757 -45.20 62.71 -34.08
N ALA A 758 -44.08 63.29 -34.51
CA ALA A 758 -43.85 64.71 -34.30
C ALA A 758 -44.92 65.48 -35.11
N PRO A 759 -45.73 66.35 -34.47
CA PRO A 759 -46.70 67.15 -35.18
C PRO A 759 -45.95 68.34 -35.80
N ASP A 760 -45.38 68.14 -36.99
CA ASP A 760 -45.10 69.18 -37.99
C ASP A 760 -44.19 68.61 -39.11
N ALA A 761 -44.76 67.73 -39.93
CA ALA A 761 -44.25 67.50 -41.28
C ALA A 761 -45.39 66.97 -42.15
N ALA A 762 -45.89 67.83 -43.04
CA ALA A 762 -46.79 67.40 -44.09
C ALA A 762 -46.10 66.33 -44.96
N GLY A 763 -46.70 65.14 -45.03
CA GLY A 763 -46.46 64.20 -46.14
C GLY A 763 -45.44 63.07 -45.97
N GLY A 764 -45.22 62.54 -44.77
CA GLY A 764 -44.37 61.34 -44.57
C GLY A 764 -45.14 60.16 -43.99
N ALA A 765 -45.41 59.12 -44.78
CA ALA A 765 -45.84 57.83 -44.26
C ALA A 765 -44.74 57.27 -43.34
N GLY A 766 -45.01 57.19 -42.03
CA GLY A 766 -44.09 56.57 -41.08
C GLY A 766 -43.83 55.12 -41.48
N ALA A 767 -42.58 54.80 -41.83
CA ALA A 767 -42.17 53.44 -42.10
C ALA A 767 -42.24 52.64 -40.79
N VAL A 768 -43.25 51.77 -40.68
CA VAL A 768 -43.36 50.80 -39.60
C VAL A 768 -42.15 49.87 -39.67
N GLY A 769 -41.19 50.05 -38.77
CA GLY A 769 -40.08 49.12 -38.61
C GLY A 769 -40.61 47.75 -38.22
N LYS A 770 -40.37 46.74 -39.06
CA LYS A 770 -40.63 45.35 -38.66
C LYS A 770 -39.63 44.99 -37.56
N GLY A 771 -40.11 44.47 -36.43
CA GLY A 771 -39.23 43.93 -35.39
C GLY A 771 -38.33 42.80 -35.92
N PRO A 772 -37.40 42.30 -35.07
CA PRO A 772 -36.46 41.24 -35.45
C PRO A 772 -37.20 40.02 -36.01
N ALA A 773 -36.72 39.48 -37.13
CA ALA A 773 -37.30 38.31 -37.76
C ALA A 773 -37.16 37.06 -36.87
N VAL A 774 -37.94 36.03 -37.16
CA VAL A 774 -37.75 34.72 -36.52
C VAL A 774 -36.35 34.22 -36.88
N GLY A 775 -35.55 33.90 -35.87
CA GLY A 775 -34.16 33.48 -36.01
C GLY A 775 -33.11 34.55 -35.73
N ASP A 776 -33.48 35.83 -35.70
CA ASP A 776 -32.60 36.95 -35.36
C ASP A 776 -32.22 36.93 -33.87
N LEU A 777 -31.04 37.46 -33.52
CA LEU A 777 -30.62 37.58 -32.13
C LEU A 777 -31.32 38.75 -31.44
N VAL A 778 -31.95 38.47 -30.30
CA VAL A 778 -32.58 39.44 -29.41
C VAL A 778 -31.97 39.36 -28.02
N GLN A 779 -31.83 40.51 -27.37
CA GLN A 779 -31.40 40.58 -25.97
C GLN A 779 -32.62 40.38 -25.08
N VAL A 780 -32.62 39.31 -24.29
CA VAL A 780 -33.67 39.01 -23.31
C VAL A 780 -33.07 39.00 -21.93
N GLN A 781 -33.68 39.76 -21.03
CA GLN A 781 -33.28 39.78 -19.63
C GLN A 781 -33.78 38.52 -18.92
N VAL A 782 -32.88 37.83 -18.22
CA VAL A 782 -33.23 36.69 -17.37
C VAL A 782 -34.09 37.19 -16.22
N PRO A 783 -35.34 36.70 -16.05
CA PRO A 783 -36.20 37.12 -14.96
C PRO A 783 -35.56 36.90 -13.59
N SER A 784 -35.81 37.81 -12.65
CA SER A 784 -35.40 37.62 -11.26
C SER A 784 -36.24 36.57 -10.53
N ASP A 785 -37.45 36.26 -11.02
CA ASP A 785 -38.28 35.17 -10.52
C ASP A 785 -37.74 33.80 -11.00
N PRO A 786 -37.38 32.87 -10.10
CA PRO A 786 -36.80 31.60 -10.48
C PRO A 786 -37.69 30.71 -11.35
N LYS A 787 -39.02 30.79 -11.19
CA LYS A 787 -39.94 30.00 -12.02
C LYS A 787 -40.00 30.54 -13.45
N ALA A 788 -40.11 31.85 -13.61
CA ALA A 788 -40.07 32.49 -14.93
C ALA A 788 -38.71 32.30 -15.63
N ALA A 789 -37.60 32.39 -14.89
CA ALA A 789 -36.26 32.14 -15.42
C ALA A 789 -36.05 30.69 -15.86
N ALA A 790 -36.47 29.72 -15.04
CA ALA A 790 -36.40 28.30 -15.40
C ALA A 790 -37.16 28.00 -16.70
N LYS A 791 -38.36 28.58 -16.86
CA LYS A 791 -39.14 28.44 -18.10
C LYS A 791 -38.43 29.06 -19.31
N LEU A 792 -37.92 30.29 -19.19
CA LEU A 792 -37.17 30.95 -20.25
C LEU A 792 -35.96 30.12 -20.70
N LEU A 793 -35.18 29.62 -19.74
CA LEU A 793 -33.99 28.81 -20.01
C LEU A 793 -34.36 27.46 -20.62
N GLN A 794 -35.38 26.78 -20.12
CA GLN A 794 -35.87 25.51 -20.68
C GLN A 794 -36.34 25.66 -22.13
N GLU A 795 -36.99 26.78 -22.48
CA GLU A 795 -37.45 27.02 -23.84
C GLU A 795 -36.29 27.27 -24.80
N ASN A 796 -35.19 27.89 -24.35
CA ASN A 796 -34.11 28.36 -25.24
C ASN A 796 -32.86 27.47 -25.27
N LEU A 797 -32.64 26.64 -24.24
CA LEU A 797 -31.51 25.72 -24.16
C LEU A 797 -31.77 24.41 -24.93
N PRO A 798 -30.71 23.70 -25.38
CA PRO A 798 -30.85 22.33 -25.88
C PRO A 798 -31.48 21.41 -24.82
N SER A 799 -32.27 20.42 -25.24
CA SER A 799 -33.06 19.57 -24.31
C SER A 799 -32.25 18.74 -23.32
N GLY A 800 -30.93 18.57 -23.55
CA GLY A 800 -30.01 17.93 -22.61
C GLY A 800 -29.35 18.90 -21.63
N VAL A 801 -29.43 20.21 -21.87
CA VAL A 801 -28.85 21.24 -20.99
C VAL A 801 -29.88 21.67 -19.96
N VAL A 802 -29.51 21.57 -18.68
CA VAL A 802 -30.35 21.89 -17.52
C VAL A 802 -29.70 23.04 -16.75
N ALA A 803 -30.47 24.09 -16.50
CA ALA A 803 -30.04 25.19 -15.65
C ALA A 803 -30.37 24.89 -14.17
N VAL A 804 -29.36 24.68 -13.35
CA VAL A 804 -29.49 24.36 -11.92
C VAL A 804 -29.43 25.65 -11.11
N TYR A 805 -30.51 25.95 -10.37
CA TYR A 805 -30.62 27.18 -9.60
C TYR A 805 -29.94 27.07 -8.24
N ASP A 806 -28.97 27.95 -7.99
CA ASP A 806 -28.36 28.17 -6.67
C ASP A 806 -29.01 29.38 -6.00
N ARG A 807 -29.81 29.09 -4.96
CA ARG A 807 -30.54 30.09 -4.19
C ARG A 807 -29.63 31.04 -3.41
N ASN A 808 -28.44 30.58 -3.00
CA ASN A 808 -27.55 31.37 -2.14
C ASN A 808 -26.88 32.50 -2.91
N ASN A 809 -26.57 32.25 -4.19
CA ASN A 809 -25.87 33.19 -5.06
C ASN A 809 -26.77 33.79 -6.16
N ASN A 810 -28.06 33.43 -6.18
CA ASN A 810 -29.05 33.83 -7.18
C ASN A 810 -28.56 33.65 -8.63
N GLN A 811 -28.01 32.47 -8.91
CA GLN A 811 -27.36 32.15 -10.18
C GLN A 811 -27.80 30.77 -10.68
N TYR A 812 -27.65 30.56 -11.98
CA TYR A 812 -27.97 29.31 -12.66
C TYR A 812 -26.71 28.74 -13.28
N THR A 813 -26.26 27.59 -12.79
CA THR A 813 -25.15 26.86 -13.41
C THR A 813 -25.73 25.98 -14.51
N LEU A 814 -25.07 25.94 -15.67
CA LEU A 814 -25.49 25.05 -16.76
C LEU A 814 -24.87 23.66 -16.56
N HIS A 815 -25.73 22.64 -16.54
CA HIS A 815 -25.36 21.24 -16.49
C HIS A 815 -25.89 20.52 -17.72
N TYR A 816 -25.35 19.34 -18.01
CA TYR A 816 -25.79 18.46 -19.08
C TYR A 816 -26.21 17.10 -18.53
N GLY A 817 -27.39 16.64 -18.91
CA GLY A 817 -27.83 15.25 -18.74
C GLY A 817 -27.80 14.53 -20.08
N PHE A 818 -27.02 13.45 -20.18
CA PHE A 818 -26.98 12.65 -21.41
C PHE A 818 -28.36 12.12 -21.77
N ARG A 819 -28.79 12.38 -23.00
CA ARG A 819 -30.14 12.03 -23.46
C ARG A 819 -30.11 11.26 -24.77
N LEU A 820 -31.23 10.63 -25.08
CA LEU A 820 -31.53 10.16 -26.42
C LEU A 820 -32.23 11.30 -27.21
N GLN A 821 -31.92 11.38 -28.50
CA GLN A 821 -32.58 12.19 -29.51
C GLN A 821 -33.91 11.58 -29.95
N VAL A 822 -33.99 10.25 -30.04
CA VAL A 822 -35.25 9.56 -30.36
C VAL A 822 -35.97 9.18 -29.07
N ASP A 823 -36.89 10.05 -28.66
CA ASP A 823 -37.82 9.81 -27.56
C ASP A 823 -39.00 8.91 -27.98
N ASP A 824 -39.93 8.64 -27.06
CA ASP A 824 -41.09 7.79 -27.34
C ASP A 824 -42.00 8.35 -28.44
N ALA A 825 -42.13 9.67 -28.54
CA ALA A 825 -42.94 10.33 -29.57
C ALA A 825 -42.30 10.18 -30.96
N LYS A 826 -41.01 10.50 -31.07
CA LYS A 826 -40.24 10.34 -32.30
C LYS A 826 -40.11 8.88 -32.71
N ALA A 827 -39.97 7.96 -31.75
CA ALA A 827 -39.98 6.53 -32.02
C ALA A 827 -41.33 6.07 -32.58
N ALA A 828 -42.46 6.60 -32.08
CA ALA A 828 -43.78 6.30 -32.61
C ALA A 828 -43.94 6.80 -34.06
N GLU A 829 -43.45 8.01 -34.37
CA GLU A 829 -43.40 8.52 -35.75
C GLU A 829 -42.58 7.62 -36.68
N ILE A 830 -41.35 7.26 -36.27
CA ILE A 830 -40.47 6.39 -37.06
C ILE A 830 -41.11 5.01 -37.28
N ARG A 831 -41.76 4.44 -36.26
CA ARG A 831 -42.48 3.17 -36.39
C ARG A 831 -43.68 3.31 -37.34
N ALA A 832 -44.41 4.40 -37.29
CA ALA A 832 -45.54 4.68 -38.19
C ALA A 832 -45.09 4.86 -39.64
N GLU A 833 -43.99 5.58 -39.87
CA GLU A 833 -43.37 5.76 -41.19
C GLU A 833 -42.88 4.42 -41.77
N LYS A 834 -42.17 3.61 -40.96
CA LYS A 834 -41.73 2.26 -41.38
C LYS A 834 -42.92 1.36 -41.72
N ALA A 835 -44.00 1.41 -40.93
CA ALA A 835 -45.21 0.65 -41.19
C ALA A 835 -45.96 1.13 -42.45
N LYS A 836 -45.88 2.43 -42.76
CA LYS A 836 -46.43 3.00 -44.01
C LYS A 836 -45.61 2.52 -45.22
N ALA A 837 -44.28 2.69 -45.18
CA ALA A 837 -43.39 2.24 -46.24
C ALA A 837 -43.47 0.73 -46.49
N PHE A 838 -43.60 -0.08 -45.42
CA PHE A 838 -43.81 -1.52 -45.54
C PHE A 838 -45.10 -1.84 -46.29
N ARG A 839 -46.24 -1.22 -45.92
CA ARG A 839 -47.53 -1.40 -46.60
C ARG A 839 -47.50 -0.96 -48.06
N GLU A 840 -46.82 0.14 -48.37
CA GLU A 840 -46.63 0.61 -49.74
C GLU A 840 -45.80 -0.39 -50.57
N SER A 841 -44.71 -0.92 -50.01
CA SER A 841 -43.90 -1.95 -50.68
C SER A 841 -44.63 -3.28 -50.85
N GLU A 842 -45.51 -3.64 -49.92
CA GLU A 842 -46.32 -4.84 -50.00
C GLU A 842 -47.41 -4.69 -51.07
N ALA A 843 -48.08 -3.53 -51.11
CA ALA A 843 -49.04 -3.19 -52.16
C ALA A 843 -48.39 -3.19 -53.55
N GLU A 844 -47.16 -2.68 -53.68
CA GLU A 844 -46.38 -2.73 -54.92
C GLU A 844 -46.05 -4.18 -55.32
N ARG A 845 -45.61 -5.02 -54.38
CA ARG A 845 -45.38 -6.45 -54.63
C ARG A 845 -46.65 -7.20 -55.03
N TRP A 846 -47.79 -6.87 -54.42
CA TRP A 846 -49.10 -7.42 -54.79
C TRP A 846 -49.55 -6.91 -56.15
N ALA A 847 -49.34 -5.64 -56.49
CA ALA A 847 -49.63 -5.08 -57.80
C ALA A 847 -48.77 -5.72 -58.90
N VAL A 848 -47.47 -5.92 -58.64
CA VAL A 848 -46.56 -6.63 -59.56
C VAL A 848 -46.98 -8.10 -59.72
N ARG A 849 -47.37 -8.79 -58.63
CA ARG A 849 -47.91 -10.16 -58.72
C ARG A 849 -49.23 -10.21 -59.51
N ALA A 850 -50.13 -9.25 -59.30
CA ALA A 850 -51.39 -9.17 -60.01
C ALA A 850 -51.20 -8.86 -61.51
N HIS A 851 -50.26 -7.96 -61.84
CA HIS A 851 -49.83 -7.68 -63.21
C HIS A 851 -49.23 -8.93 -63.88
N ASN A 852 -48.37 -9.66 -63.17
CA ASN A 852 -47.77 -10.89 -63.68
C ASN A 852 -48.75 -12.09 -63.76
N ALA A 853 -49.84 -12.07 -63.00
CA ALA A 853 -50.88 -13.09 -63.02
C ALA A 853 -51.92 -12.92 -64.15
N LYS A 854 -51.95 -11.76 -64.83
CA LYS A 854 -52.80 -11.53 -66.02
C LYS A 854 -51.98 -10.84 -67.13
N PRO A 855 -51.21 -11.58 -67.94
CA PRO A 855 -50.39 -10.99 -69.00
C PRO A 855 -51.18 -10.64 -70.29
N LEU A 856 -52.51 -10.47 -70.22
CA LEU A 856 -53.34 -10.21 -71.39
C LEU A 856 -54.34 -9.08 -71.13
N PHE A 857 -54.02 -7.93 -71.72
CA PHE A 857 -54.85 -6.90 -72.37
C PHE A 857 -54.36 -5.50 -72.03
N VAL A 858 -53.24 -5.10 -72.64
CA VAL A 858 -53.02 -3.72 -73.06
C VAL A 858 -52.62 -3.77 -74.54
N ARG A 859 -53.55 -3.39 -75.40
CA ARG A 859 -53.31 -2.83 -76.72
C ARG A 859 -53.95 -1.45 -76.73
#